data_AF-A0A2G6E5D4-F1
#
_entry.id   AF-A0A2G6E5D4-F1
#
_cell.length_a   1.000
_cell.length_b   1.000
_cell.length_c   1.000
_cell.angle_alpha   90.00
_cell.angle_beta   90.00
_cell.angle_gamma   90.00
#
_symmetry.space_group_name_H-M   'P 1'
#
loop_
_entity.id
_entity.type
_entity.pdbx_description
1 polymer ?
#
loop_
_entity_poly.entity_id
_entity_poly.type
_entity_poly.pdbx_seq_one_letter_code
_entity_poly.pdbx_strand_id
1 'polypeptide(L)'
;MRQLISKPFPYFVGIHSLEELITKDSKVCVINILGNESRKVTPVSHEYSGGNIVAGVQYGRNGELETKIGNIPYYPSVREVMDNGHEFDTGVIYLPPTAVSQAVSELVVYNKDLARIIIVTEKISVRDSRNIRYICQEAGVDVIGANCLGVANAWDHVRVGGALGGDNPEETLVQGSVAIHSNSGNFTTTMAEYLRTAGFGISTAVSSGKDFYIHFALPEFLYAAQNDPRTKVVALYVEPGGYYEKMALDWIKERKFGFNKPIVCCVTGRWKSNITRPCGHAGALAGGNDDALAKEKWFDDYFGVKCFDPKNPKVSKRGVRIASIQEFPEAMKAVFEKMDDEPDFLTQGDLSLKPWLSDNILELPKELDIPIAKALSPYDKLIEKTNKLVGAQYLRQNMRNKSGASKMNSKTQVSELHGKSILELSEYSLEENLYFSLAKVLPDKEDISSINLLLNLFLKIDQTNLTFLKKAKENNATPNAYLTSQVAAIGNNPMLQKTKVQIAFIIDLIREHGINDNTKKFSKEIDDYIIKNLLTKKKIKSHKNIETLIKEVKKSKKNCLAVKVSQHILAIAEKEKLNIKNEQEFLLATVALCIFWKPMLAKRISRMVVEDSISYFYVISQLFAYSVVNIDNKYWKQLVGEKVSNLNGSFSINAFKILFNRVPTDEELFEFKTLIGLTLTNGPGTISAKGAKESVSARNNISMAYVGFLANTGLAHGGNGFEAIEYLLNIFCDIDVANPGKKDKNIELQEIANKAAKEYAKLKSEAKELGKLNYKKIPCVNHPVFKGAAVNVDPREQYVSNILSKRKSYNVFLDFYHFLVKELFNEGATRNVFCVNVDAVLAVLTLKLVWNDYKAKKMTKQQIQDIVFTLFLYGRAIGVSAEISDHRDRGQDMDCRTPQKELSYVL
;
A
#
# COMPACT_ATOMS: atom_id res chain seq x y z
N MET A 1 -34.21 -11.93 48.51
CA MET A 1 -32.84 -11.82 47.96
C MET A 1 -31.92 -12.58 48.89
N ARG A 2 -31.23 -13.60 48.39
CA ARG A 2 -30.33 -14.45 49.18
C ARG A 2 -28.91 -14.11 48.72
N GLN A 3 -28.12 -13.46 49.57
CA GLN A 3 -26.68 -13.34 49.30
C GLN A 3 -26.07 -14.74 49.30
N LEU A 4 -25.64 -15.21 48.14
CA LEU A 4 -24.89 -16.45 48.00
C LEU A 4 -23.49 -16.20 48.60
N ILE A 5 -23.10 -17.01 49.58
CA ILE A 5 -21.81 -16.91 50.26
C ILE A 5 -21.07 -18.22 50.06
N SER A 6 -19.86 -18.16 49.48
CA SER A 6 -18.99 -19.31 49.29
C SER A 6 -17.85 -19.26 50.30
N LYS A 7 -17.83 -20.12 51.32
CA LYS A 7 -16.69 -20.18 52.25
C LYS A 7 -15.41 -20.48 51.46
N PRO A 8 -14.29 -19.77 51.70
CA PRO A 8 -14.02 -18.84 52.81
C PRO A 8 -14.39 -17.36 52.56
N PHE A 9 -14.96 -17.04 51.40
CA PHE A 9 -15.26 -15.68 50.99
C PHE A 9 -16.57 -15.18 51.62
N PRO A 10 -16.66 -13.88 51.96
CA PRO A 10 -17.90 -13.27 52.44
C PRO A 10 -18.87 -12.93 51.28
N TYR A 11 -18.65 -13.49 50.10
CA TYR A 11 -19.39 -13.27 48.86
C TYR A 11 -19.33 -14.55 48.00
N PHE A 12 -20.08 -14.58 46.90
CA PHE A 12 -20.09 -15.73 46.00
C PHE A 12 -18.77 -15.82 45.22
N VAL A 13 -18.21 -17.03 45.23
CA VAL A 13 -17.12 -17.48 44.36
C VAL A 13 -17.46 -18.92 44.00
N GLY A 14 -17.75 -19.19 42.72
CA GLY A 14 -18.12 -20.53 42.24
C GLY A 14 -16.93 -21.40 41.87
N ILE A 15 -15.77 -20.79 41.63
CA ILE A 15 -14.53 -21.47 41.25
C ILE A 15 -13.80 -21.99 42.50
N HIS A 16 -13.68 -23.32 42.64
CA HIS A 16 -12.96 -23.95 43.75
C HIS A 16 -11.54 -24.36 43.37
N SER A 17 -11.32 -24.82 42.14
CA SER A 17 -10.02 -25.21 41.57
C SER A 17 -9.77 -24.47 40.25
N LEU A 18 -8.51 -24.17 39.91
CA LEU A 18 -8.19 -23.54 38.62
C LEU A 18 -8.51 -24.45 37.42
N GLU A 19 -8.57 -25.77 37.60
CA GLU A 19 -8.97 -26.71 36.54
C GLU A 19 -10.45 -26.57 36.16
N GLU A 20 -11.29 -26.07 37.06
CA GLU A 20 -12.72 -25.85 36.84
C GLU A 20 -13.01 -24.52 36.13
N LEU A 21 -12.01 -23.66 35.98
CA LEU A 21 -12.17 -22.31 35.45
C LEU A 21 -12.71 -22.33 34.01
N ILE A 22 -12.09 -23.18 33.19
CA ILE A 22 -12.54 -23.54 31.83
C ILE A 22 -12.03 -24.95 31.52
N THR A 23 -12.89 -25.76 30.92
CA THR A 23 -12.60 -27.16 30.56
C THR A 23 -12.96 -27.38 29.09
N LYS A 24 -12.56 -28.53 28.54
CA LYS A 24 -12.95 -28.93 27.17
C LYS A 24 -14.47 -29.01 26.96
N ASP A 25 -15.23 -29.22 28.04
CA ASP A 25 -16.68 -29.35 28.00
C ASP A 25 -17.41 -28.00 28.17
N SER A 26 -16.65 -26.92 28.43
CA SER A 26 -17.22 -25.58 28.57
C SER A 26 -17.82 -25.08 27.25
N LYS A 27 -19.10 -24.76 27.24
CA LYS A 27 -19.81 -24.24 26.06
C LYS A 27 -19.85 -22.71 26.13
N VAL A 28 -19.38 -22.05 25.06
CA VAL A 28 -19.14 -20.60 25.04
C VAL A 28 -20.08 -19.88 24.06
N CYS A 29 -20.68 -18.77 24.52
CA CYS A 29 -21.37 -17.80 23.68
C CYS A 29 -20.60 -16.48 23.58
N VAL A 30 -20.33 -16.00 22.36
CA VAL A 30 -19.57 -14.75 22.12
C VAL A 30 -20.49 -13.59 21.77
N ILE A 31 -20.52 -12.56 22.62
CA ILE A 31 -21.31 -11.34 22.40
C ILE A 31 -20.53 -10.33 21.57
N ASN A 32 -21.17 -9.84 20.50
CA ASN A 32 -20.60 -9.06 19.41
C ASN A 32 -19.58 -9.83 18.57
N ILE A 33 -19.95 -11.04 18.13
CA ILE A 33 -19.05 -11.98 17.45
C ILE A 33 -18.38 -11.41 16.18
N LEU A 34 -19.05 -10.52 15.43
CA LEU A 34 -18.47 -9.87 14.23
C LEU A 34 -17.69 -8.59 14.53
N GLY A 35 -17.44 -8.28 15.80
CA GLY A 35 -16.55 -7.21 16.23
C GLY A 35 -15.15 -7.32 15.61
N ASN A 36 -14.43 -6.21 15.52
CA ASN A 36 -13.13 -6.15 14.83
C ASN A 36 -12.10 -7.16 15.37
N GLU A 37 -12.09 -7.36 16.69
CA GLU A 37 -11.22 -8.31 17.39
C GLU A 37 -11.83 -9.70 17.47
N SER A 38 -13.08 -9.83 17.94
CA SER A 38 -13.76 -11.12 18.10
C SER A 38 -13.82 -11.91 16.80
N ARG A 39 -14.08 -11.28 15.65
CA ARG A 39 -14.16 -12.00 14.35
C ARG A 39 -12.85 -12.69 13.95
N LYS A 40 -11.72 -12.29 14.56
CA LYS A 40 -10.40 -12.88 14.34
C LYS A 40 -10.04 -13.87 15.46
N VAL A 41 -10.30 -13.50 16.70
CA VAL A 41 -9.92 -14.30 17.88
C VAL A 41 -10.85 -15.49 18.11
N THR A 42 -12.14 -15.34 17.81
CA THR A 42 -13.15 -16.38 17.99
C THR A 42 -12.84 -17.64 17.18
N PRO A 43 -12.56 -17.58 15.86
CA PRO A 43 -12.17 -18.76 15.09
C PRO A 43 -10.94 -19.48 15.66
N VAL A 44 -9.88 -18.74 16.00
CA VAL A 44 -8.65 -19.34 16.56
C VAL A 44 -8.92 -20.02 17.90
N SER A 45 -9.72 -19.39 18.78
CA SER A 45 -10.06 -19.97 20.09
C SER A 45 -10.94 -21.21 19.96
N HIS A 46 -11.91 -21.18 19.03
CA HIS A 46 -12.77 -22.32 18.71
C HIS A 46 -11.94 -23.49 18.17
N GLU A 47 -11.03 -23.23 17.22
CA GLU A 47 -10.14 -24.23 16.62
C GLU A 47 -9.19 -24.85 17.67
N TYR A 48 -8.52 -24.02 18.48
CA TYR A 48 -7.62 -24.48 19.52
C TYR A 48 -8.35 -25.31 20.59
N SER A 49 -9.55 -24.88 20.98
CA SER A 49 -10.34 -25.53 22.03
C SER A 49 -11.21 -26.69 21.54
N GLY A 50 -11.02 -27.15 20.31
CA GLY A 50 -11.76 -28.31 19.77
C GLY A 50 -13.26 -28.09 19.55
N GLY A 51 -13.70 -26.84 19.34
CA GLY A 51 -15.08 -26.54 18.96
C GLY A 51 -15.98 -26.00 20.07
N ASN A 52 -15.43 -25.44 21.15
CA ASN A 52 -16.18 -25.07 22.36
C ASN A 52 -17.12 -23.83 22.23
N ILE A 53 -17.01 -23.05 21.15
CA ILE A 53 -17.88 -21.89 20.88
C ILE A 53 -19.12 -22.36 20.12
N VAL A 54 -20.26 -22.39 20.79
CA VAL A 54 -21.50 -22.98 20.27
C VAL A 54 -22.39 -21.97 19.53
N ALA A 55 -22.33 -20.70 19.91
CA ALA A 55 -23.10 -19.64 19.28
C ALA A 55 -22.48 -18.24 19.52
N GLY A 56 -22.92 -17.26 18.75
CA GLY A 56 -22.60 -15.86 18.96
C GLY A 56 -23.84 -14.97 19.01
N VAL A 57 -23.67 -13.76 19.53
CA VAL A 57 -24.65 -12.67 19.40
C VAL A 57 -24.06 -11.58 18.54
N GLN A 58 -24.81 -11.13 17.54
CA GLN A 58 -24.56 -9.92 16.79
C GLN A 58 -25.83 -9.09 16.73
N TYR A 59 -25.94 -8.07 17.59
CA TYR A 59 -27.17 -7.28 17.69
C TYR A 59 -27.65 -6.77 16.32
N GLY A 60 -28.91 -7.12 16.01
CA GLY A 60 -29.59 -6.77 14.76
C GLY A 60 -29.23 -7.63 13.54
N ARG A 61 -28.48 -8.74 13.69
CA ARG A 61 -28.10 -9.63 12.59
C ARG A 61 -28.12 -11.10 13.00
N ASN A 62 -28.47 -11.96 12.06
CA ASN A 62 -28.31 -13.40 12.13
C ASN A 62 -27.39 -13.90 11.01
N GLY A 63 -26.78 -15.07 11.19
CA GLY A 63 -25.92 -15.70 10.18
C GLY A 63 -24.92 -16.66 10.79
N GLU A 64 -23.84 -16.90 10.06
CA GLU A 64 -22.78 -17.83 10.46
C GLU A 64 -21.39 -17.20 10.31
N LEU A 65 -20.49 -17.50 11.23
CA LEU A 65 -19.07 -17.16 11.15
C LEU A 65 -18.29 -18.42 10.72
N GLU A 66 -17.61 -18.33 9.57
CA GLU A 66 -16.84 -19.44 9.02
C GLU A 66 -15.58 -19.73 9.86
N THR A 67 -15.31 -21.02 10.12
CA THR A 67 -14.05 -21.51 10.74
C THR A 67 -13.57 -22.78 10.03
N LYS A 68 -12.37 -23.27 10.33
CA LYS A 68 -11.85 -24.50 9.71
C LYS A 68 -12.54 -25.78 10.17
N ILE A 69 -13.11 -25.79 11.38
CA ILE A 69 -13.68 -27.00 12.00
C ILE A 69 -15.22 -26.99 12.06
N GLY A 70 -15.85 -25.93 11.55
CA GLY A 70 -17.31 -25.79 11.50
C GLY A 70 -17.75 -24.33 11.65
N ASN A 71 -18.88 -23.98 11.03
CA ASN A 71 -19.43 -22.63 11.13
C ASN A 71 -20.05 -22.40 12.52
N ILE A 72 -19.87 -21.21 13.08
CA ILE A 72 -20.49 -20.81 14.35
C ILE A 72 -21.73 -19.97 14.05
N PRO A 73 -22.95 -20.40 14.44
CA PRO A 73 -24.15 -19.61 14.22
C PRO A 73 -24.18 -18.39 15.15
N TYR A 74 -24.76 -17.28 14.67
CA TYR A 74 -24.99 -16.11 15.50
C TYR A 74 -26.36 -15.49 15.29
N TYR A 75 -26.85 -14.86 16.35
CA TYR A 75 -28.21 -14.37 16.46
C TYR A 75 -28.29 -12.90 16.92
N PRO A 76 -29.42 -12.21 16.70
CA PRO A 76 -29.60 -10.82 17.10
C PRO A 76 -29.63 -10.54 18.62
N SER A 77 -29.84 -11.55 19.47
CA SER A 77 -29.91 -11.41 20.93
C SER A 77 -29.55 -12.71 21.66
N VAL A 78 -29.25 -12.64 22.96
CA VAL A 78 -29.02 -13.85 23.79
C VAL A 78 -30.30 -14.67 23.89
N ARG A 79 -31.46 -14.01 23.96
CA ARG A 79 -32.75 -14.70 23.96
C ARG A 79 -32.90 -15.58 22.71
N GLU A 80 -32.59 -15.04 21.53
CA GLU A 80 -32.68 -15.82 20.30
C GLU A 80 -31.67 -16.97 20.24
N VAL A 81 -30.48 -16.83 20.84
CA VAL A 81 -29.54 -17.96 21.01
C VAL A 81 -30.23 -19.09 21.78
N MET A 82 -30.87 -18.78 22.92
CA MET A 82 -31.57 -19.76 23.75
C MET A 82 -32.80 -20.36 23.03
N ASP A 83 -33.60 -19.52 22.36
CA ASP A 83 -34.81 -19.94 21.63
C ASP A 83 -34.47 -20.91 20.47
N ASN A 84 -33.25 -20.82 19.91
CA ASN A 84 -32.74 -21.74 18.89
C ASN A 84 -32.11 -23.01 19.48
N GLY A 85 -32.22 -23.23 20.79
CA GLY A 85 -31.80 -24.47 21.46
C GLY A 85 -30.31 -24.57 21.76
N HIS A 86 -29.56 -23.46 21.70
CA HIS A 86 -28.16 -23.45 22.09
C HIS A 86 -28.03 -23.35 23.61
N GLU A 87 -27.23 -24.24 24.19
CA GLU A 87 -26.90 -24.25 25.62
C GLU A 87 -25.45 -23.79 25.82
N PHE A 88 -25.20 -22.90 26.78
CA PHE A 88 -23.84 -22.45 27.10
C PHE A 88 -23.70 -22.10 28.59
N ASP A 89 -22.51 -22.31 29.16
CA ASP A 89 -22.21 -21.97 30.56
C ASP A 89 -21.32 -20.72 30.70
N THR A 90 -20.71 -20.27 29.60
CA THR A 90 -19.75 -19.16 29.60
C THR A 90 -20.09 -18.10 28.55
N GLY A 91 -20.24 -16.85 28.97
CA GLY A 91 -20.42 -15.70 28.07
C GLY A 91 -19.12 -14.89 27.90
N VAL A 92 -18.77 -14.51 26.66
CA VAL A 92 -17.61 -13.66 26.38
C VAL A 92 -18.05 -12.35 25.73
N ILE A 93 -17.63 -11.21 26.28
CA ILE A 93 -18.14 -9.90 25.88
C ILE A 93 -17.08 -9.07 25.14
N TYR A 94 -17.39 -8.69 23.89
CA TYR A 94 -16.62 -7.77 23.04
C TYR A 94 -17.40 -6.51 22.68
N LEU A 95 -17.92 -5.78 23.67
CA LEU A 95 -18.75 -4.60 23.43
C LEU A 95 -18.05 -3.30 23.81
N PRO A 96 -18.49 -2.13 23.28
CA PRO A 96 -18.10 -0.84 23.83
C PRO A 96 -18.42 -0.76 25.34
N PRO A 97 -17.66 0.00 26.15
CA PRO A 97 -17.80 -0.02 27.62
C PRO A 97 -19.20 0.31 28.12
N THR A 98 -19.89 1.23 27.44
CA THR A 98 -21.25 1.67 27.77
C THR A 98 -22.32 0.60 27.58
N ALA A 99 -22.03 -0.47 26.82
CA ALA A 99 -22.99 -1.54 26.52
C ALA A 99 -22.75 -2.81 27.36
N VAL A 100 -21.62 -2.93 28.06
CA VAL A 100 -21.25 -4.18 28.75
C VAL A 100 -22.22 -4.54 29.86
N SER A 101 -22.60 -3.58 30.72
CA SER A 101 -23.52 -3.85 31.85
C SER A 101 -24.87 -4.37 31.37
N GLN A 102 -25.35 -3.91 30.21
CA GLN A 102 -26.62 -4.36 29.64
C GLN A 102 -26.49 -5.79 29.09
N ALA A 103 -25.41 -6.12 28.39
CA ALA A 103 -25.15 -7.47 27.90
C ALA A 103 -24.96 -8.49 29.03
N VAL A 104 -24.28 -8.11 30.12
CA VAL A 104 -24.19 -8.94 31.33
C VAL A 104 -25.58 -9.21 31.90
N SER A 105 -26.42 -8.18 32.00
CA SER A 105 -27.79 -8.33 32.50
C SER A 105 -28.61 -9.25 31.59
N GLU A 106 -28.46 -9.13 30.27
CA GLU A 106 -29.13 -9.97 29.30
C GLU A 106 -28.71 -11.45 29.43
N LEU A 107 -27.41 -11.72 29.52
CA LEU A 107 -26.86 -13.05 29.75
C LEU A 107 -27.45 -13.69 31.01
N VAL A 108 -27.42 -12.98 32.13
CA VAL A 108 -27.93 -13.47 33.43
C VAL A 108 -29.44 -13.69 33.42
N VAL A 109 -30.21 -12.84 32.72
CA VAL A 109 -31.67 -12.93 32.70
C VAL A 109 -32.17 -14.09 31.83
N TYR A 110 -31.55 -14.32 30.67
CA TYR A 110 -32.05 -15.31 29.70
C TYR A 110 -31.38 -16.67 29.81
N ASN A 111 -30.18 -16.77 30.40
CA ASN A 111 -29.48 -18.03 30.55
C ASN A 111 -29.30 -18.38 32.04
N LYS A 112 -30.04 -19.39 32.51
CA LYS A 112 -30.00 -19.87 33.91
C LYS A 112 -28.82 -20.80 34.18
N ASP A 113 -28.23 -21.39 33.15
CA ASP A 113 -27.10 -22.32 33.24
C ASP A 113 -25.75 -21.57 33.12
N LEU A 114 -25.80 -20.24 33.01
CA LEU A 114 -24.63 -19.39 32.97
C LEU A 114 -23.86 -19.51 34.30
N ALA A 115 -22.62 -19.97 34.21
CA ALA A 115 -21.70 -20.05 35.34
C ALA A 115 -20.68 -18.91 35.34
N ARG A 116 -20.26 -18.45 34.15
CA ARG A 116 -19.12 -17.52 34.02
C ARG A 116 -19.33 -16.46 32.94
N ILE A 117 -18.77 -15.28 33.17
CA ILE A 117 -18.66 -14.21 32.18
C ILE A 117 -17.21 -13.71 32.10
N ILE A 118 -16.69 -13.62 30.88
CA ILE A 118 -15.37 -13.05 30.59
C ILE A 118 -15.55 -11.73 29.84
N ILE A 119 -15.02 -10.65 30.40
CA ILE A 119 -15.18 -9.29 29.89
C ILE A 119 -13.83 -8.79 29.35
N VAL A 120 -13.70 -8.76 28.03
CA VAL A 120 -12.47 -8.29 27.36
C VAL A 120 -12.38 -6.77 27.33
N THR A 121 -13.53 -6.09 27.29
CA THR A 121 -13.66 -4.64 27.18
C THR A 121 -12.92 -3.88 28.29
N GLU A 122 -12.13 -2.86 27.92
CA GLU A 122 -11.47 -1.93 28.84
C GLU A 122 -12.33 -0.69 29.14
N LYS A 123 -12.07 0.01 30.26
CA LYS A 123 -12.62 1.33 30.60
C LYS A 123 -14.11 1.28 30.94
N ILE A 124 -14.53 0.21 31.60
CA ILE A 124 -15.87 0.13 32.16
C ILE A 124 -15.98 1.14 33.30
N SER A 125 -17.09 1.85 33.36
CA SER A 125 -17.30 2.84 34.42
C SER A 125 -17.40 2.14 35.77
N VAL A 126 -16.94 2.79 36.85
CA VAL A 126 -17.07 2.27 38.23
C VAL A 126 -18.52 1.91 38.56
N ARG A 127 -19.47 2.70 38.08
CA ARG A 127 -20.90 2.43 38.26
C ARG A 127 -21.30 1.10 37.61
N ASP A 128 -20.90 0.89 36.37
CA ASP A 128 -21.24 -0.33 35.63
C ASP A 128 -20.55 -1.55 36.21
N SER A 129 -19.27 -1.45 36.59
CA SER A 129 -18.57 -2.55 37.27
C SER A 129 -19.26 -2.96 38.57
N ARG A 130 -19.74 -1.99 39.37
CA ARG A 130 -20.51 -2.29 40.59
C ARG A 130 -21.84 -2.99 40.29
N ASN A 131 -22.54 -2.56 39.25
CA ASN A 131 -23.79 -3.18 38.82
C ASN A 131 -23.57 -4.61 38.32
N ILE A 132 -22.53 -4.82 37.50
CA ILE A 132 -22.09 -6.14 37.02
C ILE A 132 -21.80 -7.05 38.20
N ARG A 133 -20.98 -6.60 39.16
CA ARG A 133 -20.67 -7.38 40.37
C ARG A 133 -21.93 -7.74 41.13
N TYR A 134 -22.83 -6.78 41.36
CA TYR A 134 -24.06 -7.01 42.11
C TYR A 134 -24.97 -8.06 41.46
N ILE A 135 -25.26 -7.91 40.17
CA ILE A 135 -26.15 -8.81 39.42
C ILE A 135 -25.57 -10.23 39.38
N CYS A 136 -24.28 -10.37 39.07
CA CYS A 136 -23.65 -11.68 38.97
C CYS A 136 -23.53 -12.38 40.33
N GLN A 137 -23.34 -11.63 41.43
CA GLN A 137 -23.31 -12.21 42.78
C GLN A 137 -24.67 -12.76 43.23
N GLU A 138 -25.76 -12.07 42.91
CA GLU A 138 -27.12 -12.58 43.17
C GLU A 138 -27.45 -13.79 42.28
N ALA A 139 -26.91 -13.84 41.07
CA ALA A 139 -27.14 -14.93 40.12
C ALA A 139 -26.22 -16.15 40.31
N GLY A 140 -25.17 -16.04 41.14
CA GLY A 140 -24.18 -17.11 41.29
C GLY A 140 -23.28 -17.28 40.06
N VAL A 141 -22.91 -16.17 39.42
CA VAL A 141 -22.08 -16.14 38.20
C VAL A 141 -20.73 -15.52 38.51
N ASP A 142 -19.64 -16.20 38.16
CA ASP A 142 -18.29 -15.66 38.29
C ASP A 142 -17.96 -14.73 37.11
N VAL A 143 -17.22 -13.65 37.39
CA VAL A 143 -16.85 -12.65 36.38
C VAL A 143 -15.33 -12.47 36.36
N ILE A 144 -14.75 -12.59 35.18
CA ILE A 144 -13.32 -12.38 34.91
C ILE A 144 -13.15 -11.16 34.01
N GLY A 145 -12.19 -10.31 34.33
CA GLY A 145 -12.09 -8.95 33.77
C GLY A 145 -12.81 -7.92 34.66
N ALA A 146 -13.17 -6.74 34.15
CA ALA A 146 -13.00 -6.25 32.78
C ALA A 146 -11.54 -5.97 32.40
N ASN A 147 -11.28 -5.52 31.18
CA ASN A 147 -9.94 -5.23 30.65
C ASN A 147 -9.01 -6.45 30.70
N CYS A 148 -9.49 -7.62 30.28
CA CYS A 148 -8.69 -8.84 30.29
C CYS A 148 -8.48 -9.43 28.90
N LEU A 149 -7.48 -10.30 28.75
CA LEU A 149 -7.40 -11.21 27.59
C LEU A 149 -8.07 -12.56 27.87
N GLY A 150 -8.71 -12.75 29.02
CA GLY A 150 -9.43 -13.97 29.36
C GLY A 150 -8.57 -15.03 30.05
N VAL A 151 -8.85 -16.29 29.74
CA VAL A 151 -8.32 -17.46 30.44
C VAL A 151 -7.89 -18.55 29.47
N ALA A 152 -6.86 -19.31 29.87
CA ALA A 152 -6.41 -20.50 29.16
C ALA A 152 -6.12 -21.64 30.14
N ASN A 153 -6.57 -22.85 29.80
CA ASN A 153 -6.24 -24.11 30.45
C ASN A 153 -5.41 -24.92 29.45
N ALA A 154 -4.10 -24.98 29.69
CA ALA A 154 -3.16 -25.59 28.74
C ALA A 154 -3.21 -27.12 28.76
N TRP A 155 -3.72 -27.74 29.83
CA TRP A 155 -3.90 -29.19 29.91
C TRP A 155 -5.05 -29.67 29.03
N ASP A 156 -6.17 -28.93 29.02
CA ASP A 156 -7.34 -29.28 28.21
C ASP A 156 -7.30 -28.65 26.82
N HIS A 157 -6.24 -27.92 26.48
CA HIS A 157 -6.12 -27.12 25.26
C HIS A 157 -7.27 -26.12 25.06
N VAL A 158 -7.72 -25.47 26.13
CA VAL A 158 -8.85 -24.53 26.06
C VAL A 158 -8.39 -23.10 26.24
N ARG A 159 -8.90 -22.22 25.36
CA ARG A 159 -8.71 -20.77 25.44
C ARG A 159 -10.05 -20.05 25.29
N VAL A 160 -10.37 -19.15 26.22
CA VAL A 160 -11.61 -18.36 26.18
C VAL A 160 -11.33 -16.89 26.51
N GLY A 161 -11.91 -15.99 25.72
CA GLY A 161 -11.67 -14.55 25.82
C GLY A 161 -10.81 -14.04 24.67
N GLY A 162 -9.89 -13.12 24.98
CA GLY A 162 -8.96 -12.48 24.04
C GLY A 162 -7.84 -13.39 23.52
N ALA A 163 -6.89 -12.78 22.82
CA ALA A 163 -5.81 -13.47 22.10
C ALA A 163 -4.65 -13.95 23.01
N LEU A 164 -4.94 -14.68 24.09
CA LEU A 164 -3.89 -15.35 24.87
C LEU A 164 -3.13 -16.35 24.00
N GLY A 165 -1.80 -16.31 24.01
CA GLY A 165 -0.98 -17.14 23.11
C GLY A 165 -0.95 -16.71 21.64
N GLY A 166 -1.57 -15.58 21.27
CA GLY A 166 -1.55 -15.07 19.89
C GLY A 166 -2.41 -15.88 18.91
N ASP A 167 -1.98 -15.93 17.64
CA ASP A 167 -2.70 -16.62 16.56
C ASP A 167 -2.43 -18.13 16.51
N ASN A 168 -1.35 -18.61 17.17
CA ASN A 168 -0.97 -20.02 17.32
C ASN A 168 -0.80 -20.35 18.82
N PRO A 169 -1.89 -20.51 19.58
CA PRO A 169 -1.82 -20.62 21.04
C PRO A 169 -0.99 -21.82 21.53
N GLU A 170 -0.93 -22.90 20.76
CA GLU A 170 -0.14 -24.10 21.01
C GLU A 170 1.37 -23.85 21.12
N GLU A 171 1.87 -22.77 20.51
CA GLU A 171 3.29 -22.42 20.63
C GLU A 171 3.59 -21.95 22.06
N THR A 172 2.73 -21.14 22.66
CA THR A 172 3.01 -20.50 23.97
C THR A 172 2.33 -21.21 25.15
N LEU A 173 1.11 -21.73 24.98
CA LEU A 173 0.32 -22.39 26.01
C LEU A 173 0.68 -23.88 26.10
N VAL A 174 1.95 -24.16 26.41
CA VAL A 174 2.47 -25.52 26.58
C VAL A 174 2.07 -26.04 27.95
N GLN A 175 1.56 -27.27 28.01
CA GLN A 175 1.18 -27.94 29.26
C GLN A 175 2.34 -28.02 30.26
N GLY A 176 2.07 -27.69 31.53
CA GLY A 176 3.02 -27.84 32.64
C GLY A 176 2.40 -27.46 33.98
N SER A 177 3.23 -27.05 34.95
CA SER A 177 2.83 -26.94 36.35
C SER A 177 2.77 -25.52 36.91
N VAL A 178 3.02 -24.48 36.11
CA VAL A 178 2.96 -23.08 36.56
C VAL A 178 1.59 -22.46 36.31
N ALA A 179 0.98 -21.84 37.30
CA ALA A 179 -0.23 -21.04 37.10
C ALA A 179 0.11 -19.55 36.99
N ILE A 180 -0.39 -18.87 35.96
CA ILE A 180 -0.15 -17.44 35.73
C ILE A 180 -1.39 -16.64 36.14
N HIS A 181 -1.18 -15.61 36.97
CA HIS A 181 -2.16 -14.55 37.17
C HIS A 181 -1.53 -13.19 36.90
N SER A 182 -2.10 -12.47 35.93
CA SER A 182 -1.56 -11.18 35.47
C SER A 182 -2.64 -10.13 35.31
N ASN A 183 -2.38 -8.94 35.85
CA ASN A 183 -3.21 -7.76 35.59
C ASN A 183 -3.14 -7.29 34.13
N SER A 184 -2.07 -7.65 33.40
CA SER A 184 -1.87 -7.30 32.00
C SER A 184 -2.09 -8.51 31.10
N GLY A 185 -2.96 -8.33 30.09
CA GLY A 185 -3.18 -9.34 29.05
C GLY A 185 -1.90 -9.77 28.36
N ASN A 186 -1.17 -8.82 27.78
CA ASN A 186 0.04 -9.12 27.00
C ASN A 186 1.09 -9.85 27.84
N PHE A 187 1.31 -9.42 29.09
CA PHE A 187 2.30 -10.08 29.94
C PHE A 187 1.87 -11.46 30.42
N THR A 188 0.58 -11.80 30.36
CA THR A 188 0.13 -13.19 30.55
C THR A 188 0.79 -14.11 29.52
N THR A 189 0.74 -13.71 28.23
CA THR A 189 1.36 -14.46 27.13
C THR A 189 2.89 -14.40 27.18
N THR A 190 3.47 -13.23 27.44
CA THR A 190 4.94 -13.08 27.48
C THR A 190 5.58 -13.90 28.60
N MET A 191 4.94 -13.98 29.77
CA MET A 191 5.44 -14.80 30.87
C MET A 191 5.42 -16.28 30.53
N ALA A 192 4.35 -16.77 29.89
CA ALA A 192 4.28 -18.15 29.44
C ALA A 192 5.41 -18.48 28.44
N GLU A 193 5.68 -17.57 27.52
CA GLU A 193 6.78 -17.70 26.57
C GLU A 193 8.15 -17.76 27.26
N TYR A 194 8.41 -16.89 28.24
CA TYR A 194 9.67 -16.89 28.98
C TYR A 194 9.86 -18.16 29.81
N LEU A 195 8.82 -18.59 30.52
CA LEU A 195 8.83 -19.83 31.30
C LEU A 195 9.09 -21.06 30.41
N ARG A 196 8.48 -21.09 29.22
CA ARG A 196 8.70 -22.14 28.22
C ARG A 196 10.17 -22.26 27.83
N THR A 197 10.88 -21.13 27.64
CA THR A 197 12.32 -21.19 27.31
C THR A 197 13.13 -21.93 28.38
N ALA A 198 12.73 -21.83 29.64
CA ALA A 198 13.40 -22.40 30.80
C ALA A 198 12.98 -23.83 31.16
N GLY A 199 12.01 -24.40 30.44
CA GLY A 199 11.49 -25.76 30.71
C GLY A 199 10.23 -25.81 31.57
N PHE A 200 9.54 -24.69 31.78
CA PHE A 200 8.32 -24.63 32.59
C PHE A 200 7.10 -24.38 31.71
N GLY A 201 6.13 -25.28 31.78
CA GLY A 201 4.84 -25.14 31.11
C GLY A 201 3.79 -24.54 32.04
N ILE A 202 2.62 -24.30 31.46
CA ILE A 202 1.49 -23.65 32.10
C ILE A 202 0.44 -24.70 32.47
N SER A 203 -0.13 -24.55 33.67
CA SER A 203 -1.36 -25.24 34.06
C SER A 203 -2.56 -24.40 33.58
N THR A 204 -2.73 -23.24 34.20
CA THR A 204 -3.77 -22.26 33.89
C THR A 204 -3.18 -20.85 33.79
N ALA A 205 -3.57 -20.09 32.77
CA ALA A 205 -3.22 -18.69 32.62
C ALA A 205 -4.46 -17.80 32.71
N VAL A 206 -4.44 -16.83 33.62
CA VAL A 206 -5.54 -15.90 33.88
C VAL A 206 -5.06 -14.47 33.70
N SER A 207 -5.61 -13.79 32.70
CA SER A 207 -5.57 -12.33 32.65
C SER A 207 -6.74 -11.82 33.49
N SER A 208 -6.46 -11.24 34.66
CA SER A 208 -7.51 -10.68 35.53
C SER A 208 -7.98 -9.30 35.07
N GLY A 209 -7.10 -8.60 34.35
CA GLY A 209 -7.31 -7.23 33.91
C GLY A 209 -7.02 -6.18 34.98
N LYS A 210 -7.06 -4.91 34.56
CA LYS A 210 -6.73 -3.76 35.43
C LYS A 210 -7.66 -2.57 35.26
N ASP A 211 -8.96 -2.84 35.21
CA ASP A 211 -9.96 -1.81 35.52
C ASP A 211 -10.02 -1.55 37.04
N PHE A 212 -10.75 -0.51 37.46
CA PHE A 212 -10.76 -0.08 38.87
C PHE A 212 -11.27 -1.16 39.84
N TYR A 213 -12.22 -1.99 39.38
CA TYR A 213 -12.71 -3.17 40.09
C TYR A 213 -12.21 -4.43 39.37
N ILE A 214 -11.52 -5.30 40.11
CA ILE A 214 -11.15 -6.63 39.64
C ILE A 214 -12.17 -7.62 40.19
N HIS A 215 -12.93 -8.29 39.31
CA HIS A 215 -14.02 -9.18 39.72
C HIS A 215 -13.53 -10.55 40.22
N PHE A 216 -12.48 -11.08 39.61
CA PHE A 216 -11.78 -12.29 40.05
C PHE A 216 -10.34 -11.89 40.39
N ALA A 217 -10.10 -11.60 41.67
CA ALA A 217 -8.87 -11.00 42.13
C ALA A 217 -7.89 -12.04 42.70
N LEU A 218 -6.74 -11.58 43.19
CA LEU A 218 -5.70 -12.47 43.68
C LEU A 218 -6.14 -13.41 44.83
N PRO A 219 -6.99 -13.00 45.80
CA PRO A 219 -7.45 -13.92 46.84
C PRO A 219 -8.20 -15.14 46.29
N GLU A 220 -9.12 -14.92 45.35
CA GLU A 220 -9.89 -15.98 44.68
C GLU A 220 -8.98 -16.87 43.84
N PHE A 221 -8.08 -16.26 43.07
CA PHE A 221 -7.11 -17.00 42.26
C PHE A 221 -6.19 -17.88 43.11
N LEU A 222 -5.64 -17.38 44.22
CA LEU A 222 -4.74 -18.18 45.07
C LEU A 222 -5.47 -19.31 45.79
N TYR A 223 -6.71 -19.09 46.21
CA TYR A 223 -7.56 -20.15 46.73
C TYR A 223 -7.77 -21.26 45.68
N ALA A 224 -8.16 -20.89 44.46
CA ALA A 224 -8.33 -21.84 43.36
C ALA A 224 -7.01 -22.54 42.99
N ALA A 225 -5.90 -21.79 42.98
CA ALA A 225 -4.57 -22.31 42.68
C ALA A 225 -4.09 -23.30 43.73
N GLN A 226 -4.44 -23.12 45.00
CA GLN A 226 -4.14 -24.10 46.05
C GLN A 226 -4.81 -25.45 45.76
N ASN A 227 -6.06 -25.40 45.32
CA ASN A 227 -6.90 -26.58 45.13
C ASN A 227 -6.65 -27.29 43.79
N ASP A 228 -6.01 -26.63 42.81
CA ASP A 228 -5.63 -27.26 41.54
C ASP A 228 -4.43 -28.21 41.72
N PRO A 229 -4.59 -29.54 41.59
CA PRO A 229 -3.49 -30.49 41.78
C PRO A 229 -2.40 -30.36 40.71
N ARG A 230 -2.67 -29.73 39.56
CA ARG A 230 -1.73 -29.57 38.45
C ARG A 230 -0.76 -28.41 38.70
N THR A 231 -1.17 -27.42 39.50
CA THR A 231 -0.35 -26.24 39.81
C THR A 231 0.63 -26.53 40.93
N LYS A 232 1.93 -26.36 40.67
CA LYS A 232 3.01 -26.42 41.68
C LYS A 232 3.44 -25.03 42.16
N VAL A 233 3.55 -24.07 41.24
CA VAL A 233 4.04 -22.70 41.51
C VAL A 233 3.15 -21.67 40.83
N VAL A 234 2.99 -20.51 41.45
CA VAL A 234 2.24 -19.37 40.90
C VAL A 234 3.18 -18.28 40.40
N ALA A 235 2.99 -17.82 39.17
CA ALA A 235 3.69 -16.68 38.58
C ALA A 235 2.76 -15.46 38.49
N LEU A 236 3.16 -14.35 39.10
CA LEU A 236 2.33 -13.14 39.21
C LEU A 236 2.94 -11.95 38.48
N TYR A 237 2.10 -11.21 37.75
CA TYR A 237 2.40 -9.86 37.27
C TYR A 237 1.45 -8.85 37.90
N VAL A 238 2.00 -7.95 38.71
CA VAL A 238 1.25 -7.05 39.57
C VAL A 238 1.48 -5.61 39.17
N GLU A 239 0.38 -4.87 38.98
CA GLU A 239 0.39 -3.42 38.72
C GLU A 239 -0.01 -2.60 39.97
N PRO A 240 0.44 -1.33 40.07
CA PRO A 240 0.04 -0.42 41.15
C PRO A 240 -1.48 -0.19 41.23
N GLY A 241 -1.96 0.30 42.38
CA GLY A 241 -3.37 0.63 42.63
C GLY A 241 -4.17 -0.56 43.16
N GLY A 242 -5.00 -0.34 44.17
CA GLY A 242 -5.84 -1.34 44.84
C GLY A 242 -5.08 -2.21 45.86
N TYR A 243 -5.86 -2.84 46.74
CA TYR A 243 -5.37 -3.63 47.88
C TYR A 243 -5.55 -5.15 47.73
N TYR A 244 -5.91 -5.63 46.53
CA TYR A 244 -6.21 -7.05 46.30
C TYR A 244 -5.05 -7.98 46.66
N GLU A 245 -3.81 -7.57 46.37
CA GLU A 245 -2.63 -8.36 46.69
C GLU A 245 -2.37 -8.39 48.20
N LYS A 246 -2.52 -7.24 48.87
CA LYS A 246 -2.42 -7.15 50.33
C LYS A 246 -3.47 -8.03 51.01
N MET A 247 -4.72 -7.95 50.54
CA MET A 247 -5.82 -8.78 51.03
C MET A 247 -5.51 -10.28 50.89
N ALA A 248 -4.97 -10.71 49.75
CA ALA A 248 -4.60 -12.10 49.53
C ALA A 248 -3.53 -12.58 50.53
N LEU A 249 -2.45 -11.80 50.70
CA LEU A 249 -1.38 -12.11 51.63
C LEU A 249 -1.84 -12.11 53.09
N ASP A 250 -2.69 -11.15 53.48
CA ASP A 250 -3.25 -11.08 54.83
C ASP A 250 -4.20 -12.26 55.09
N TRP A 251 -5.01 -12.68 54.11
CA TRP A 251 -5.90 -13.83 54.26
C TRP A 251 -5.15 -15.15 54.40
N ILE A 252 -4.01 -15.31 53.72
CA ILE A 252 -3.10 -16.44 53.92
C ILE A 252 -2.53 -16.42 55.34
N LYS A 253 -2.09 -15.25 55.81
CA LYS A 253 -1.52 -15.08 57.17
C LYS A 253 -2.56 -15.32 58.27
N GLU A 254 -3.78 -14.84 58.07
CA GLU A 254 -4.95 -15.02 58.93
C GLU A 254 -5.54 -16.44 58.82
N ARG A 255 -5.03 -17.28 57.91
CA ARG A 255 -5.49 -18.65 57.63
C ARG A 255 -6.98 -18.71 57.26
N LYS A 256 -7.50 -17.69 56.55
CA LYS A 256 -8.85 -17.74 55.97
C LYS A 256 -8.97 -18.85 54.94
N PHE A 257 -7.89 -19.08 54.18
CA PHE A 257 -7.64 -20.32 53.45
C PHE A 257 -6.19 -20.74 53.65
N GLY A 258 -5.94 -22.05 53.55
CA GLY A 258 -4.57 -22.56 53.52
C GLY A 258 -3.95 -22.28 52.16
N PHE A 259 -2.71 -21.77 52.14
CA PHE A 259 -1.93 -21.63 50.91
C PHE A 259 -0.48 -21.98 51.19
N ASN A 260 0.08 -22.93 50.44
CA ASN A 260 1.45 -23.43 50.65
C ASN A 260 2.30 -23.52 49.37
N LYS A 261 1.74 -23.17 48.21
CA LYS A 261 2.47 -23.17 46.93
C LYS A 261 3.36 -21.92 46.82
N PRO A 262 4.57 -22.01 46.25
CA PRO A 262 5.42 -20.82 46.09
C PRO A 262 4.85 -19.82 45.09
N ILE A 263 5.20 -18.55 45.27
CA ILE A 263 4.82 -17.44 44.38
C ILE A 263 6.08 -16.74 43.85
N VAL A 264 6.22 -16.64 42.53
CA VAL A 264 7.19 -15.77 41.88
C VAL A 264 6.45 -14.53 41.36
N CYS A 265 6.72 -13.35 41.92
CA CYS A 265 5.98 -12.14 41.55
C CYS A 265 6.85 -11.04 40.97
N CYS A 266 6.40 -10.44 39.86
CA CYS A 266 6.96 -9.21 39.30
C CYS A 266 6.01 -8.04 39.60
N VAL A 267 6.46 -7.07 40.40
CA VAL A 267 5.73 -5.81 40.64
C VAL A 267 6.29 -4.74 39.72
N THR A 268 5.43 -4.15 38.87
CA THR A 268 5.85 -3.12 37.92
C THR A 268 5.43 -1.71 38.36
N GLY A 269 5.87 -0.70 37.61
CA GLY A 269 5.31 0.64 37.71
C GLY A 269 6.02 1.59 38.68
N ARG A 270 7.25 1.29 39.14
CA ARG A 270 8.07 2.23 39.93
C ARG A 270 8.18 3.62 39.29
N TRP A 271 8.35 3.67 37.97
CA TRP A 271 8.47 4.92 37.21
C TRP A 271 7.22 5.81 37.30
N LYS A 272 6.05 5.26 37.66
CA LYS A 272 4.81 6.04 37.81
C LYS A 272 4.86 7.02 38.98
N SER A 273 5.76 6.85 39.94
CA SER A 273 5.98 7.86 40.99
C SER A 273 6.51 9.19 40.44
N ASN A 274 7.11 9.18 39.24
CA ASN A 274 7.83 10.31 38.66
C ASN A 274 7.02 11.06 37.58
N ILE A 275 5.74 10.73 37.40
CA ILE A 275 4.87 11.33 36.38
C ILE A 275 3.64 11.97 37.01
N THR A 276 3.23 13.14 36.51
CA THR A 276 2.02 13.86 36.94
C THR A 276 0.78 13.52 36.11
N ARG A 277 0.91 12.67 35.08
CA ARG A 277 -0.19 12.24 34.20
C ARG A 277 -0.49 10.75 34.37
N PRO A 278 -1.77 10.33 34.38
CA PRO A 278 -2.12 8.91 34.34
C PRO A 278 -1.59 8.27 33.05
N CYS A 279 -0.73 7.26 33.19
CA CYS A 279 -0.25 6.44 32.06
C CYS A 279 -0.59 4.97 32.31
N GLY A 280 -1.25 4.33 31.34
CA GLY A 280 -1.62 2.91 31.38
C GLY A 280 -3.09 2.65 31.79
N HIS A 281 -3.36 1.44 32.28
CA HIS A 281 -4.70 0.95 32.62
C HIS A 281 -5.43 1.81 33.67
N ALA A 282 -6.75 1.90 33.56
CA ALA A 282 -7.60 2.77 34.38
C ALA A 282 -7.50 2.51 35.90
N GLY A 283 -7.28 1.25 36.31
CA GLY A 283 -7.11 0.85 37.71
C GLY A 283 -5.69 1.04 38.26
N ALA A 284 -4.74 1.52 37.44
CA ALA A 284 -3.36 1.72 37.85
C ALA A 284 -3.07 3.14 38.39
N LEU A 285 -4.12 3.85 38.79
CA LEU A 285 -4.06 5.08 39.58
C LEU A 285 -3.75 4.70 41.04
N ALA A 286 -2.56 5.05 41.52
CA ALA A 286 -2.23 4.99 42.94
C ALA A 286 -2.66 6.30 43.61
N GLY A 287 -3.27 6.21 44.79
CA GLY A 287 -3.76 7.38 45.54
C GLY A 287 -3.59 7.25 47.05
N GLY A 288 -3.11 6.09 47.53
CA GLY A 288 -2.76 5.82 48.93
C GLY A 288 -1.48 4.99 49.03
N ASN A 289 -1.35 4.19 50.10
CA ASN A 289 -0.21 3.27 50.31
C ASN A 289 -0.32 2.00 49.45
N ASP A 290 -0.71 2.12 48.18
CA ASP A 290 -0.96 1.02 47.23
C ASP A 290 -0.16 1.17 45.91
N ASP A 291 0.91 1.93 45.97
CA ASP A 291 1.87 2.10 44.89
C ASP A 291 2.76 0.86 44.68
N ALA A 292 3.64 0.91 43.68
CA ALA A 292 4.55 -0.20 43.37
C ALA A 292 5.44 -0.56 44.57
N LEU A 293 5.99 0.43 45.28
CA LEU A 293 6.93 0.22 46.38
C LEU A 293 6.25 -0.42 47.60
N ALA A 294 5.03 0.01 47.91
CA ALA A 294 4.22 -0.60 48.95
C ALA A 294 3.92 -2.08 48.63
N LYS A 295 3.52 -2.37 47.39
CA LYS A 295 3.28 -3.74 46.93
C LYS A 295 4.53 -4.61 46.98
N GLU A 296 5.67 -4.09 46.52
CA GLU A 296 6.97 -4.77 46.64
C GLU A 296 7.29 -5.14 48.08
N LYS A 297 7.10 -4.19 49.00
CA LYS A 297 7.32 -4.43 50.43
C LYS A 297 6.39 -5.49 50.99
N TRP A 298 5.10 -5.49 50.61
CA TRP A 298 4.15 -6.51 51.07
C TRP A 298 4.58 -7.93 50.67
N PHE A 299 5.07 -8.10 49.45
CA PHE A 299 5.59 -9.39 48.99
C PHE A 299 6.93 -9.76 49.66
N ASP A 300 7.87 -8.83 49.77
CA ASP A 300 9.16 -9.08 50.45
C ASP A 300 8.94 -9.49 51.92
N ASP A 301 8.05 -8.81 52.64
CA ASP A 301 7.67 -9.13 54.02
C ASP A 301 7.01 -10.52 54.13
N TYR A 302 6.21 -10.91 53.13
CA TYR A 302 5.58 -12.24 53.09
C TYR A 302 6.60 -13.36 52.82
N PHE A 303 7.54 -13.14 51.90
CA PHE A 303 8.57 -14.12 51.55
C PHE A 303 9.70 -14.21 52.58
N GLY A 304 9.97 -13.12 53.31
CA GLY A 304 11.11 -13.02 54.23
C GLY A 304 12.47 -12.95 53.52
N VAL A 305 12.47 -12.70 52.21
CA VAL A 305 13.67 -12.49 51.38
C VAL A 305 13.46 -11.25 50.51
N LYS A 306 14.56 -10.63 50.09
CA LYS A 306 14.53 -9.47 49.19
C LYS A 306 14.29 -9.92 47.74
N CYS A 307 14.18 -8.94 46.84
CA CYS A 307 14.17 -9.14 45.40
C CYS A 307 15.25 -10.11 44.92
N PHE A 308 14.89 -11.00 44.01
CA PHE A 308 15.77 -11.94 43.34
C PHE A 308 16.91 -11.21 42.61
N ASP A 309 18.11 -11.78 42.67
CA ASP A 309 19.27 -11.36 41.91
C ASP A 309 19.81 -12.58 41.16
N PRO A 310 19.75 -12.61 39.82
CA PRO A 310 20.26 -13.73 39.02
C PRO A 310 21.73 -14.07 39.30
N LYS A 311 22.54 -13.10 39.76
CA LYS A 311 23.96 -13.33 40.10
C LYS A 311 24.14 -14.00 41.46
N ASN A 312 23.14 -13.91 42.34
CA ASN A 312 23.16 -14.49 43.68
C ASN A 312 21.75 -15.01 44.03
N PRO A 313 21.33 -16.12 43.41
CA PRO A 313 19.95 -16.58 43.48
C PRO A 313 19.58 -16.98 44.90
N LYS A 314 18.67 -16.22 45.52
CA LYS A 314 18.13 -16.50 46.86
C LYS A 314 16.62 -16.49 46.82
N VAL A 315 16.02 -17.59 47.26
CA VAL A 315 14.56 -17.77 47.29
C VAL A 315 14.11 -18.39 48.62
N SER A 316 12.84 -18.16 48.98
CA SER A 316 12.20 -18.78 50.15
C SER A 316 11.29 -19.95 49.75
N LYS A 317 10.86 -20.77 50.71
CA LYS A 317 9.81 -21.81 50.47
C LYS A 317 8.46 -21.21 50.08
N ARG A 318 8.24 -19.92 50.31
CA ARG A 318 7.02 -19.20 49.90
C ARG A 318 7.18 -18.57 48.50
N GLY A 319 8.38 -18.58 47.93
CA GLY A 319 8.72 -17.95 46.66
C GLY A 319 9.61 -16.72 46.81
N VAL A 320 9.55 -15.82 45.83
CA VAL A 320 10.44 -14.65 45.70
C VAL A 320 9.82 -13.57 44.81
N ARG A 321 10.22 -12.31 45.02
CA ARG A 321 9.91 -11.21 44.10
C ARG A 321 11.03 -11.02 43.08
N ILE A 322 10.69 -10.76 41.82
CA ILE A 322 11.64 -10.43 40.75
C ILE A 322 11.49 -8.96 40.32
N ALA A 323 12.55 -8.38 39.76
CA ALA A 323 12.56 -6.99 39.32
C ALA A 323 11.98 -6.82 37.90
N SER A 324 12.16 -7.83 37.07
CA SER A 324 11.69 -7.85 35.68
C SER A 324 11.14 -9.23 35.34
N ILE A 325 10.14 -9.26 34.46
CA ILE A 325 9.60 -10.52 33.93
C ILE A 325 10.68 -11.38 33.23
N GLN A 326 11.75 -10.77 32.73
CA GLN A 326 12.85 -11.49 32.09
C GLN A 326 13.61 -12.42 33.04
N GLU A 327 13.46 -12.22 34.36
CA GLU A 327 14.10 -13.03 35.40
C GLU A 327 13.22 -14.22 35.83
N PHE A 328 12.01 -14.37 35.27
CA PHE A 328 11.17 -15.54 35.53
C PHE A 328 11.88 -16.88 35.28
N PRO A 329 12.59 -17.07 34.14
CA PRO A 329 13.41 -18.26 33.89
C PRO A 329 14.31 -18.67 35.06
N GLU A 330 15.20 -17.79 35.51
CA GLU A 330 16.17 -18.11 36.56
C GLU A 330 15.51 -18.21 37.94
N ALA A 331 14.55 -17.34 38.24
CA ALA A 331 13.85 -17.37 39.52
C ALA A 331 13.00 -18.64 39.68
N MET A 332 12.37 -19.11 38.60
CA MET A 332 11.58 -20.34 38.62
C MET A 332 12.45 -21.57 38.85
N LYS A 333 13.62 -21.65 38.19
CA LYS A 333 14.62 -22.71 38.45
C LYS A 333 15.02 -22.75 39.92
N ALA A 334 15.40 -21.60 40.50
CA ALA A 334 15.79 -21.52 41.90
C ALA A 334 14.66 -21.93 42.86
N VAL A 335 13.40 -21.61 42.54
CA VAL A 335 12.24 -22.02 43.34
C VAL A 335 12.00 -23.53 43.27
N PHE A 336 12.06 -24.13 42.08
CA PHE A 336 11.92 -25.58 41.91
C PHE A 336 13.04 -26.36 42.62
N GLU A 337 14.29 -25.90 42.49
CA GLU A 337 15.43 -26.44 43.26
C GLU A 337 15.17 -26.37 44.77
N LYS A 338 14.57 -25.28 45.26
CA LYS A 338 14.23 -25.12 46.69
C LYS A 338 13.10 -26.06 47.16
N MET A 339 12.24 -26.47 46.23
CA MET A 339 11.17 -27.44 46.45
C MET A 339 11.63 -28.89 46.33
N ASP A 340 12.86 -29.13 45.88
CA ASP A 340 13.37 -30.46 45.50
C ASP A 340 12.55 -31.08 44.34
N ASP A 341 12.30 -30.26 43.30
CA ASP A 341 11.51 -30.62 42.11
C ASP A 341 12.22 -30.15 40.83
N GLU A 342 11.85 -30.72 39.69
CA GLU A 342 12.49 -30.50 38.39
C GLU A 342 11.57 -29.72 37.42
N PRO A 343 12.13 -29.04 36.41
CA PRO A 343 11.33 -28.42 35.34
C PRO A 343 10.43 -29.44 34.61
N ASP A 344 9.31 -28.96 34.07
CA ASP A 344 8.31 -29.81 33.39
C ASP A 344 8.88 -30.50 32.13
N PHE A 345 9.81 -29.84 31.44
CA PHE A 345 10.49 -30.36 30.25
C PHE A 345 11.87 -29.72 30.04
N LEU A 346 12.65 -30.25 29.08
CA LEU A 346 13.97 -29.72 28.74
C LEU A 346 13.89 -28.29 28.20
N THR A 347 14.84 -27.43 28.61
CA THR A 347 15.00 -26.05 28.12
C THR A 347 15.03 -25.98 26.59
N GLN A 348 14.14 -25.18 25.98
CA GLN A 348 13.97 -25.09 24.51
C GLN A 348 14.56 -23.82 23.87
N GLY A 349 15.34 -23.03 24.62
CA GLY A 349 16.00 -21.83 24.12
C GLY A 349 16.51 -20.92 25.22
N ASP A 350 16.83 -19.68 24.87
CA ASP A 350 17.16 -18.62 25.82
C ASP A 350 16.57 -17.28 25.34
N LEU A 351 16.63 -16.28 26.21
CA LEU A 351 16.21 -14.91 25.91
C LEU A 351 17.33 -14.06 25.29
N SER A 352 18.38 -14.69 24.74
CA SER A 352 19.50 -13.97 24.12
C SER A 352 19.05 -13.26 22.84
N LEU A 353 19.62 -12.08 22.58
CA LEU A 353 19.40 -11.35 21.33
C LEU A 353 19.98 -12.16 20.16
N LYS A 354 19.15 -12.45 19.15
CA LYS A 354 19.53 -13.18 17.93
C LYS A 354 19.47 -12.24 16.72
N PRO A 355 20.50 -11.44 16.44
CA PRO A 355 20.48 -10.52 15.32
C PRO A 355 20.53 -11.30 13.99
N TRP A 356 19.70 -10.85 13.06
CA TRP A 356 19.54 -11.39 11.71
C TRP A 356 19.88 -10.38 10.60
N LEU A 357 20.40 -9.21 10.98
CA LEU A 357 20.79 -8.14 10.08
C LEU A 357 22.28 -7.88 10.27
N SER A 358 23.05 -7.89 9.18
CA SER A 358 24.37 -7.27 9.12
C SER A 358 24.35 -6.06 8.21
N ASP A 359 25.14 -5.06 8.56
CA ASP A 359 25.50 -3.99 7.65
C ASP A 359 26.76 -4.44 6.89
N ASN A 360 26.65 -4.64 5.59
CA ASN A 360 27.80 -4.99 4.73
C ASN A 360 28.39 -3.76 4.04
N ILE A 361 27.84 -2.57 4.29
CA ILE A 361 28.27 -1.29 3.71
C ILE A 361 29.29 -0.62 4.63
N LEU A 362 29.17 -0.84 5.94
CA LEU A 362 30.07 -0.32 6.97
C LEU A 362 30.84 -1.46 7.63
N GLU A 363 32.16 -1.31 7.75
CA GLU A 363 32.94 -2.18 8.64
C GLU A 363 32.68 -1.78 10.10
N LEU A 364 32.07 -2.69 10.87
CA LEU A 364 31.76 -2.46 12.27
C LEU A 364 32.92 -2.91 13.19
N PRO A 365 33.15 -2.23 14.33
CA PRO A 365 34.03 -2.74 15.39
C PRO A 365 33.61 -4.14 15.86
N LYS A 366 34.55 -4.99 16.29
CA LYS A 366 34.27 -6.38 16.68
C LYS A 366 33.24 -6.52 17.80
N GLU A 367 33.12 -5.51 18.66
CA GLU A 367 32.14 -5.47 19.74
C GLU A 367 30.70 -5.22 19.24
N LEU A 368 30.57 -4.68 18.02
CA LEU A 368 29.30 -4.37 17.36
C LEU A 368 29.01 -5.30 16.16
N ASP A 369 30.02 -6.04 15.70
CA ASP A 369 29.92 -7.07 14.66
C ASP A 369 29.38 -8.37 15.25
N ILE A 370 28.10 -8.35 15.62
CA ILE A 370 27.44 -9.50 16.24
C ILE A 370 27.17 -10.56 15.15
N PRO A 371 27.52 -11.84 15.38
CA PRO A 371 27.29 -12.90 14.39
C PRO A 371 25.82 -12.98 13.96
N ILE A 372 25.57 -12.93 12.66
CA ILE A 372 24.22 -13.12 12.12
C ILE A 372 23.78 -14.55 12.41
N ALA A 373 22.70 -14.68 13.19
CA ALA A 373 22.09 -15.98 13.43
C ALA A 373 21.43 -16.49 12.14
N LYS A 374 21.63 -17.77 11.82
CA LYS A 374 20.85 -18.41 10.76
C LYS A 374 19.39 -18.47 11.22
N ALA A 375 18.47 -17.94 10.40
CA ALA A 375 17.04 -18.06 10.67
C ALA A 375 16.65 -19.55 10.83
N LEU A 376 15.68 -19.83 11.71
CA LEU A 376 15.17 -21.19 11.88
C LEU A 376 14.35 -21.60 10.64
N SER A 377 14.34 -22.91 10.34
CA SER A 377 13.45 -23.46 9.31
C SER A 377 11.99 -23.24 9.73
N PRO A 378 11.08 -22.86 8.80
CA PRO A 378 11.27 -22.77 7.35
C PRO A 378 11.78 -21.41 6.81
N TYR A 379 12.03 -20.43 7.69
CA TYR A 379 12.35 -19.06 7.29
C TYR A 379 13.71 -18.91 6.59
N ASP A 380 14.71 -19.73 6.92
CA ASP A 380 16.00 -19.74 6.23
C ASP A 380 15.85 -19.97 4.72
N LYS A 381 15.06 -20.97 4.33
CA LYS A 381 14.78 -21.30 2.92
C LYS A 381 14.00 -20.19 2.23
N LEU A 382 13.09 -19.52 2.94
CA LEU A 382 12.33 -18.39 2.39
C LEU A 382 13.22 -17.17 2.15
N ILE A 383 14.14 -16.88 3.06
CA ILE A 383 15.13 -15.81 2.92
C ILE A 383 16.04 -16.09 1.73
N GLU A 384 16.54 -17.32 1.58
CA GLU A 384 17.40 -17.68 0.44
C GLU A 384 16.67 -17.48 -0.90
N LYS A 385 15.41 -17.93 -1.00
CA LYS A 385 14.58 -17.71 -2.20
C LYS A 385 14.31 -16.22 -2.45
N THR A 386 14.00 -15.46 -1.41
CA THR A 386 13.70 -14.02 -1.51
C THR A 386 14.93 -13.23 -1.94
N ASN A 387 16.13 -13.60 -1.46
CA ASN A 387 17.39 -12.97 -1.84
C ASN A 387 17.76 -13.22 -3.31
N LYS A 388 17.26 -14.31 -3.91
CA LYS A 388 17.42 -14.59 -5.36
C LYS A 388 16.45 -13.77 -6.24
N LEU A 389 15.44 -13.11 -5.67
CA LEU A 389 14.52 -12.28 -6.44
C LEU A 389 15.17 -10.95 -6.85
N VAL A 390 15.06 -10.64 -8.14
CA VAL A 390 15.50 -9.37 -8.73
C VAL A 390 14.30 -8.47 -9.04
N GLY A 391 14.47 -7.17 -8.83
CA GLY A 391 13.40 -6.19 -8.98
C GLY A 391 12.51 -6.04 -7.74
N ALA A 392 11.68 -5.00 -7.77
CA ALA A 392 10.67 -4.72 -6.77
C ALA A 392 9.58 -5.81 -6.75
N GLN A 393 9.04 -6.08 -5.56
CA GLN A 393 7.84 -6.91 -5.36
C GLN A 393 6.74 -6.03 -4.80
N TYR A 394 5.61 -5.96 -5.49
CA TYR A 394 4.47 -5.14 -5.07
C TYR A 394 3.35 -6.04 -4.54
N LEU A 395 2.76 -5.62 -3.42
CA LEU A 395 1.57 -6.30 -2.90
C LEU A 395 0.41 -6.14 -3.87
N ARG A 396 -0.33 -7.24 -4.05
CA ARG A 396 -1.54 -7.26 -4.87
C ARG A 396 -2.58 -6.31 -4.28
N GLN A 397 -3.13 -5.42 -5.11
CA GLN A 397 -4.09 -4.40 -4.66
C GLN A 397 -5.15 -4.14 -5.71
N ASN A 398 -6.40 -3.92 -5.28
CA ASN A 398 -7.47 -3.48 -6.18
C ASN A 398 -7.10 -2.10 -6.77
N MET A 399 -6.99 -2.04 -8.11
CA MET A 399 -6.59 -0.84 -8.86
C MET A 399 -7.76 -0.05 -9.43
N ARG A 400 -9.00 -0.49 -9.18
CA ARG A 400 -10.21 0.23 -9.56
C ARG A 400 -10.26 1.56 -8.82
N ASN A 401 -10.17 2.66 -9.56
CA ASN A 401 -10.10 4.03 -9.06
C ASN A 401 -8.91 4.33 -8.12
N LYS A 402 -7.88 3.47 -8.09
CA LYS A 402 -6.64 3.69 -7.32
C LYS A 402 -5.45 3.79 -8.25
N SER A 403 -4.38 4.42 -7.79
CA SER A 403 -3.14 4.56 -8.55
C SER A 403 -1.96 4.56 -7.60
N GLY A 404 -0.96 3.73 -7.86
CA GLY A 404 0.37 3.81 -7.25
C GLY A 404 1.33 4.68 -8.05
N ALA A 405 0.96 5.07 -9.27
CA ALA A 405 1.76 5.93 -10.15
C ALA A 405 1.40 7.41 -9.99
N SER A 406 0.11 7.77 -10.07
CA SER A 406 -0.36 9.16 -10.03
C SER A 406 -1.10 9.48 -8.75
N LYS A 407 -0.92 10.70 -8.25
CA LYS A 407 -1.70 11.24 -7.13
C LYS A 407 -1.86 12.76 -7.23
N MET A 408 -2.88 13.31 -6.58
CA MET A 408 -2.97 14.75 -6.35
C MET A 408 -2.31 15.07 -5.00
N ASN A 409 -1.37 16.00 -4.95
CA ASN A 409 -0.81 16.46 -3.69
C ASN A 409 -1.85 17.30 -2.95
N SER A 410 -2.23 16.89 -1.73
CA SER A 410 -3.27 17.58 -0.96
C SER A 410 -2.87 18.97 -0.47
N LYS A 411 -1.57 19.27 -0.35
CA LYS A 411 -1.06 20.57 0.09
C LYS A 411 -0.95 21.55 -1.06
N THR A 412 -0.28 21.16 -2.14
CA THR A 412 -0.01 22.05 -3.28
C THR A 412 -1.14 22.04 -4.30
N GLN A 413 -2.03 21.03 -4.26
CA GLN A 413 -3.06 20.78 -5.27
C GLN A 413 -2.49 20.60 -6.68
N VAL A 414 -1.23 20.19 -6.77
CA VAL A 414 -0.53 19.84 -8.00
C VAL A 414 -0.45 18.33 -8.09
N SER A 415 -0.69 17.81 -9.30
CA SER A 415 -0.59 16.37 -9.55
C SER A 415 0.86 15.90 -9.59
N GLU A 416 1.09 14.68 -9.14
CA GLU A 416 2.41 14.04 -9.10
C GLU A 416 2.37 12.70 -9.83
N LEU A 417 3.51 12.32 -10.42
CA LEU A 417 3.79 11.00 -10.96
C LEU A 417 5.01 10.43 -10.23
N HIS A 418 4.87 9.25 -9.60
CA HIS A 418 5.88 8.61 -8.74
C HIS A 418 6.49 9.57 -7.69
N GLY A 419 5.67 10.50 -7.18
CA GLY A 419 6.07 11.51 -6.20
C GLY A 419 6.77 12.75 -6.74
N LYS A 420 7.00 12.86 -8.06
CA LYS A 420 7.52 14.07 -8.70
C LYS A 420 6.36 14.91 -9.27
N SER A 421 6.40 16.22 -9.04
CA SER A 421 5.40 17.17 -9.53
C SER A 421 5.39 17.24 -11.05
N ILE A 422 4.21 17.33 -11.67
CA ILE A 422 4.10 17.57 -13.13
C ILE A 422 4.74 18.89 -13.57
N LEU A 423 4.85 19.87 -12.67
CA LEU A 423 5.52 21.14 -12.97
C LEU A 423 7.02 20.90 -13.17
N GLU A 424 7.63 20.09 -12.31
CA GLU A 424 9.03 19.70 -12.44
C GLU A 424 9.23 18.79 -13.67
N LEU A 425 8.32 17.86 -13.91
CA LEU A 425 8.37 16.99 -15.10
C LEU A 425 8.27 17.76 -16.43
N SER A 426 7.71 18.97 -16.41
CA SER A 426 7.63 19.85 -17.59
C SER A 426 8.97 20.41 -18.06
N GLU A 427 10.01 20.31 -17.24
CA GLU A 427 11.35 20.76 -17.61
C GLU A 427 12.15 19.70 -18.39
N TYR A 428 11.69 18.44 -18.39
CA TYR A 428 12.40 17.32 -19.02
C TYR A 428 11.89 17.01 -20.42
N SER A 429 12.72 16.34 -21.21
CA SER A 429 12.36 15.85 -22.54
C SER A 429 11.34 14.71 -22.50
N LEU A 430 10.76 14.39 -23.65
CA LEU A 430 9.79 13.31 -23.79
C LEU A 430 10.42 11.95 -23.48
N GLU A 431 11.63 11.71 -23.97
CA GLU A 431 12.38 10.48 -23.73
C GLU A 431 12.72 10.29 -22.24
N GLU A 432 13.07 11.36 -21.53
CA GLU A 432 13.31 11.34 -20.08
C GLU A 432 12.02 11.08 -19.30
N ASN A 433 10.92 11.74 -19.66
CA ASN A 433 9.62 11.56 -19.02
C ASN A 433 9.05 10.16 -19.24
N LEU A 434 9.23 9.58 -20.43
CA LEU A 434 8.86 8.19 -20.71
C LEU A 434 9.68 7.22 -19.88
N TYR A 435 11.00 7.41 -19.81
CA TYR A 435 11.84 6.60 -18.92
C TYR A 435 11.39 6.73 -17.47
N PHE A 436 11.19 7.95 -16.97
CA PHE A 436 10.73 8.21 -15.60
C PHE A 436 9.40 7.54 -15.29
N SER A 437 8.44 7.55 -16.22
CA SER A 437 7.13 6.91 -16.07
C SER A 437 7.22 5.41 -15.74
N LEU A 438 8.25 4.73 -16.26
CA LEU A 438 8.50 3.31 -16.05
C LEU A 438 9.51 3.07 -14.92
N ALA A 439 10.65 3.76 -14.94
CA ALA A 439 11.80 3.58 -14.04
C ALA A 439 11.61 4.17 -12.64
N LYS A 440 10.66 5.11 -12.48
CA LYS A 440 10.41 5.88 -11.24
C LYS A 440 11.60 6.73 -10.78
N VAL A 441 12.55 6.96 -11.69
CA VAL A 441 13.76 7.77 -11.52
C VAL A 441 14.12 8.36 -12.88
N LEU A 442 14.77 9.53 -12.90
CA LEU A 442 15.24 10.12 -14.16
C LEU A 442 16.43 9.32 -14.70
N PRO A 443 16.64 9.30 -16.03
CA PRO A 443 17.76 8.56 -16.61
C PRO A 443 19.09 9.25 -16.28
N ASP A 444 20.15 8.46 -16.16
CA ASP A 444 21.51 9.00 -16.11
C ASP A 444 21.84 9.65 -17.47
N LYS A 445 22.65 10.71 -17.49
CA LYS A 445 22.97 11.46 -18.73
C LYS A 445 23.53 10.56 -19.84
N GLU A 446 24.26 9.53 -19.46
CA GLU A 446 24.87 8.54 -20.36
C GLU A 446 23.83 7.62 -21.03
N ASP A 447 22.64 7.47 -20.43
CA ASP A 447 21.56 6.60 -20.93
C ASP A 447 20.64 7.29 -21.94
N ILE A 448 20.60 8.62 -21.94
CA ILE A 448 19.73 9.41 -22.83
C ILE A 448 19.96 9.07 -24.31
N SER A 449 21.21 8.87 -24.74
CA SER A 449 21.50 8.50 -26.14
C SER A 449 20.96 7.11 -26.51
N SER A 450 21.05 6.15 -25.59
CA SER A 450 20.56 4.79 -25.80
C SER A 450 19.02 4.73 -25.77
N ILE A 451 18.36 5.55 -24.92
CA ILE A 451 16.90 5.72 -24.93
C ILE A 451 16.45 6.30 -26.28
N ASN A 452 17.10 7.37 -26.72
CA ASN A 452 16.82 8.00 -28.01
C ASN A 452 17.01 7.03 -29.19
N LEU A 453 18.08 6.23 -29.17
CA LEU A 453 18.32 5.18 -30.17
C LEU A 453 17.12 4.22 -30.29
N LEU A 454 16.62 3.71 -29.16
CA LEU A 454 15.48 2.79 -29.16
C LEU A 454 14.22 3.46 -29.70
N LEU A 455 13.88 4.65 -29.20
CA LEU A 455 12.66 5.34 -29.60
C LEU A 455 12.69 5.75 -31.08
N ASN A 456 13.80 6.31 -31.56
CA ASN A 456 13.93 6.72 -32.95
C ASN A 456 13.97 5.53 -33.91
N LEU A 457 14.54 4.39 -33.50
CA LEU A 457 14.49 3.15 -34.29
C LEU A 457 13.04 2.70 -34.52
N PHE A 458 12.18 2.90 -33.52
CA PHE A 458 10.76 2.53 -33.57
C PHE A 458 9.85 3.60 -34.19
N LEU A 459 10.36 4.74 -34.65
CA LEU A 459 9.60 5.71 -35.45
C LEU A 459 9.34 5.24 -36.90
N LYS A 460 9.97 4.14 -37.33
CA LYS A 460 9.79 3.59 -38.68
C LYS A 460 8.32 3.15 -38.89
N ILE A 461 7.76 3.54 -40.05
CA ILE A 461 6.37 3.26 -40.44
C ILE A 461 6.34 2.26 -41.59
N ASP A 462 5.36 1.36 -41.56
CA ASP A 462 5.04 0.49 -42.69
C ASP A 462 4.20 1.25 -43.73
N GLN A 463 4.63 1.23 -44.99
CA GLN A 463 3.94 1.91 -46.09
C GLN A 463 2.51 1.42 -46.29
N THR A 464 2.21 0.17 -45.92
CA THR A 464 0.86 -0.41 -46.03
C THR A 464 -0.16 0.28 -45.12
N ASN A 465 0.28 0.82 -43.98
CA ASN A 465 -0.59 1.52 -43.02
C ASN A 465 -0.92 2.97 -43.42
N LEU A 466 -0.25 3.51 -44.44
CA LEU A 466 -0.48 4.88 -44.92
C LEU A 466 -1.85 5.06 -45.57
N THR A 467 -2.32 4.03 -46.27
CA THR A 467 -3.63 4.04 -46.94
C THR A 467 -4.75 4.22 -45.92
N PHE A 468 -4.63 3.57 -44.76
CA PHE A 468 -5.58 3.73 -43.66
C PHE A 468 -5.54 5.15 -43.08
N LEU A 469 -4.35 5.68 -42.80
CA LEU A 469 -4.21 7.02 -42.22
C LEU A 469 -4.81 8.09 -43.14
N LYS A 470 -4.58 7.99 -44.45
CA LYS A 470 -5.21 8.86 -45.45
C LYS A 470 -6.73 8.76 -45.40
N LYS A 471 -7.26 7.53 -45.38
CA LYS A 471 -8.71 7.30 -45.34
C LYS A 471 -9.36 7.83 -44.07
N ALA A 472 -8.71 7.65 -42.92
CA ALA A 472 -9.20 8.17 -41.64
C ALA A 472 -9.28 9.70 -41.65
N LYS A 473 -8.26 10.37 -42.22
CA LYS A 473 -8.25 11.83 -42.39
C LYS A 473 -9.32 12.33 -43.37
N GLU A 474 -9.52 11.65 -44.50
CA GLU A 474 -10.61 11.94 -45.45
C GLU A 474 -11.99 11.89 -44.78
N ASN A 475 -12.15 10.99 -43.81
CA ASN A 475 -13.39 10.83 -43.05
C ASN A 475 -13.48 11.77 -41.82
N ASN A 476 -12.55 12.72 -41.65
CA ASN A 476 -12.46 13.61 -40.49
C ASN A 476 -12.41 12.85 -39.13
N ALA A 477 -11.76 11.69 -39.10
CA ALA A 477 -11.56 10.96 -37.85
C ALA A 477 -10.66 11.74 -36.89
N THR A 478 -11.05 11.80 -35.61
CA THR A 478 -10.26 12.47 -34.57
C THR A 478 -8.93 11.73 -34.31
N PRO A 479 -7.88 12.44 -33.83
CA PRO A 479 -6.60 11.87 -33.43
C PRO A 479 -6.65 10.56 -32.65
N ASN A 480 -7.45 10.50 -31.58
CA ASN A 480 -7.58 9.29 -30.77
C ASN A 480 -8.10 8.09 -31.59
N ALA A 481 -9.01 8.29 -32.55
CA ALA A 481 -9.64 7.22 -33.32
C ALA A 481 -8.68 6.58 -34.31
N TYR A 482 -7.97 7.37 -35.12
CA TYR A 482 -7.01 6.80 -36.08
C TYR A 482 -5.74 6.29 -35.40
N LEU A 483 -5.32 6.87 -34.26
CA LEU A 483 -4.22 6.32 -33.47
C LEU A 483 -4.61 4.99 -32.82
N THR A 484 -5.87 4.86 -32.37
CA THR A 484 -6.38 3.61 -31.77
C THR A 484 -6.23 2.43 -32.73
N SER A 485 -6.58 2.59 -34.00
CA SER A 485 -6.48 1.48 -34.96
C SER A 485 -5.04 1.06 -35.20
N GLN A 486 -4.11 2.01 -35.28
CA GLN A 486 -2.67 1.72 -35.45
C GLN A 486 -2.11 1.02 -34.23
N VAL A 487 -2.44 1.51 -33.03
CA VAL A 487 -1.98 0.90 -31.77
C VAL A 487 -2.59 -0.49 -31.58
N ALA A 488 -3.86 -0.70 -31.93
CA ALA A 488 -4.50 -2.01 -31.88
C ALA A 488 -3.78 -3.03 -32.78
N ALA A 489 -3.37 -2.61 -33.99
CA ALA A 489 -2.69 -3.47 -34.95
C ALA A 489 -1.29 -3.93 -34.51
N ILE A 490 -0.68 -3.28 -33.51
CA ILE A 490 0.63 -3.70 -32.95
C ILE A 490 0.54 -5.10 -32.32
N GLY A 491 -0.57 -5.38 -31.63
CA GLY A 491 -0.78 -6.63 -30.91
C GLY A 491 0.37 -6.99 -29.97
N ASN A 492 0.71 -8.28 -29.91
CA ASN A 492 1.91 -8.79 -29.26
C ASN A 492 2.76 -9.52 -30.31
N ASN A 493 3.26 -8.74 -31.26
CA ASN A 493 3.96 -9.28 -32.42
C ASN A 493 5.23 -10.08 -32.03
N PRO A 494 5.74 -10.94 -32.94
CA PRO A 494 6.86 -11.83 -32.62
C PRO A 494 8.14 -11.11 -32.17
N MET A 495 8.41 -9.89 -32.64
CA MET A 495 9.62 -9.14 -32.26
C MET A 495 9.56 -8.77 -30.77
N LEU A 496 8.44 -8.21 -30.30
CA LEU A 496 8.26 -7.83 -28.90
C LEU A 496 8.34 -9.05 -27.96
N GLN A 497 7.70 -10.17 -28.34
CA GLN A 497 7.73 -11.41 -27.56
C GLN A 497 9.15 -11.98 -27.44
N LYS A 498 9.87 -12.06 -28.57
CA LYS A 498 11.24 -12.58 -28.59
C LYS A 498 12.18 -11.69 -27.80
N THR A 499 12.07 -10.36 -27.91
CA THR A 499 12.88 -9.44 -27.11
C THR A 499 12.63 -9.62 -25.62
N LYS A 500 11.38 -9.77 -25.19
CA LYS A 500 11.04 -10.08 -23.80
C LYS A 500 11.72 -11.36 -23.31
N VAL A 501 11.69 -12.43 -24.11
CA VAL A 501 12.37 -13.69 -23.79
C VAL A 501 13.88 -13.50 -23.66
N GLN A 502 14.50 -12.69 -24.53
CA GLN A 502 15.93 -12.39 -24.45
C GLN A 502 16.28 -11.56 -23.21
N ILE A 503 15.43 -10.62 -22.79
CA ILE A 503 15.61 -9.87 -21.53
C ILE A 503 15.60 -10.84 -20.35
N ALA A 504 14.58 -11.71 -20.28
CA ALA A 504 14.48 -12.73 -19.23
C ALA A 504 15.71 -13.65 -19.20
N PHE A 505 16.17 -14.12 -20.37
CA PHE A 505 17.34 -14.98 -20.49
C PHE A 505 18.61 -14.34 -19.89
N ILE A 506 18.89 -13.08 -20.21
CA ILE A 506 20.08 -12.39 -19.69
C ILE A 506 19.98 -12.19 -18.17
N ILE A 507 18.79 -11.84 -17.65
CA ILE A 507 18.55 -11.70 -16.21
C ILE A 507 18.77 -13.03 -15.49
N ASP A 508 18.20 -14.12 -16.02
CA ASP A 508 18.29 -15.46 -15.43
C ASP A 508 19.73 -15.98 -15.48
N LEU A 509 20.46 -15.76 -16.59
CA LEU A 509 21.87 -16.12 -16.70
C LEU A 509 22.73 -15.44 -15.63
N ILE A 510 22.52 -14.14 -15.39
CA ILE A 510 23.23 -13.38 -14.36
C ILE A 510 22.93 -13.95 -12.97
N ARG A 511 21.64 -14.17 -12.69
CA ARG A 511 21.18 -14.64 -11.38
C ARG A 511 21.64 -16.07 -11.06
N GLU A 512 21.43 -17.00 -11.99
CA GLU A 512 21.63 -18.44 -11.76
C GLU A 512 23.11 -18.81 -11.64
N HIS A 513 23.99 -18.07 -12.33
CA HIS A 513 25.43 -18.27 -12.25
C HIS A 513 26.14 -17.30 -11.30
N GLY A 514 25.39 -16.55 -10.48
CA GLY A 514 25.95 -15.64 -9.46
C GLY A 514 26.88 -14.55 -10.02
N ILE A 515 26.66 -14.14 -11.27
CA ILE A 515 27.48 -13.15 -11.96
C ILE A 515 27.27 -11.80 -11.27
N ASN A 516 28.36 -11.12 -10.94
CA ASN A 516 28.34 -9.83 -10.24
C ASN A 516 29.46 -8.91 -10.73
N ASP A 517 29.56 -7.70 -10.20
CA ASP A 517 30.56 -6.72 -10.64
C ASP A 517 32.02 -7.14 -10.41
N ASN A 518 32.26 -8.11 -9.51
CA ASN A 518 33.59 -8.69 -9.26
C ASN A 518 33.93 -9.85 -10.21
N THR A 519 33.00 -10.29 -11.06
CA THR A 519 33.25 -11.35 -12.04
C THR A 519 34.23 -10.88 -13.11
N LYS A 520 35.50 -11.31 -13.00
CA LYS A 520 36.58 -10.97 -13.96
C LYS A 520 36.66 -11.91 -15.16
N LYS A 521 36.23 -13.16 -15.02
CA LYS A 521 36.23 -14.19 -16.07
C LYS A 521 34.95 -15.01 -15.98
N PHE A 522 34.36 -15.31 -17.13
CA PHE A 522 33.22 -16.22 -17.23
C PHE A 522 33.70 -17.68 -17.23
N SER A 523 32.96 -18.56 -16.58
CA SER A 523 33.30 -19.99 -16.48
C SER A 523 32.92 -20.73 -17.77
N LYS A 524 33.56 -21.88 -18.02
CA LYS A 524 33.21 -22.75 -19.15
C LYS A 524 31.75 -23.21 -19.12
N GLU A 525 31.18 -23.38 -17.92
CA GLU A 525 29.77 -23.73 -17.73
C GLU A 525 28.83 -22.65 -18.30
N ILE A 526 29.15 -21.37 -18.08
CA ILE A 526 28.40 -20.24 -18.66
C ILE A 526 28.51 -20.25 -20.19
N ASP A 527 29.72 -20.48 -20.72
CA ASP A 527 29.96 -20.56 -22.17
C ASP A 527 29.14 -21.70 -22.81
N ASP A 528 29.18 -22.90 -22.22
CA ASP A 528 28.44 -24.08 -22.68
C ASP A 528 26.92 -23.83 -22.64
N TYR A 529 26.44 -23.14 -21.60
CA TYR A 529 25.03 -22.75 -21.48
C TYR A 529 24.61 -21.75 -22.56
N ILE A 530 25.44 -20.74 -22.86
CA ILE A 530 25.21 -19.76 -23.93
C ILE A 530 25.16 -20.46 -25.30
N ILE A 531 26.15 -21.32 -25.59
CA ILE A 531 26.25 -22.05 -26.86
C ILE A 531 25.00 -22.91 -27.09
N LYS A 532 24.57 -23.66 -26.06
CA LYS A 532 23.40 -24.54 -26.14
C LYS A 532 22.09 -23.76 -26.35
N ASN A 533 21.88 -22.70 -25.58
CA ASN A 533 20.57 -22.06 -25.50
C ASN A 533 20.40 -20.90 -26.49
N LEU A 534 21.43 -20.10 -26.72
CA LEU A 534 21.34 -18.83 -27.47
C LEU A 534 21.99 -18.87 -28.86
N LEU A 535 22.98 -19.73 -29.12
CA LEU A 535 23.71 -19.74 -30.40
C LEU A 535 23.17 -20.79 -31.40
N THR A 536 23.40 -20.56 -32.69
CA THR A 536 22.96 -21.46 -33.77
C THR A 536 23.86 -21.40 -35.02
N LYS A 537 23.95 -22.52 -35.74
CA LYS A 537 24.62 -22.60 -37.06
C LYS A 537 23.76 -22.08 -38.21
N LYS A 538 22.46 -21.85 -38.02
CA LYS A 538 21.56 -21.36 -39.08
C LYS A 538 21.97 -19.96 -39.52
N LYS A 539 22.06 -19.71 -40.84
CA LYS A 539 22.22 -18.35 -41.39
C LYS A 539 20.97 -17.52 -41.05
N ILE A 540 21.18 -16.32 -40.51
CA ILE A 540 20.13 -15.38 -40.14
C ILE A 540 20.10 -14.26 -41.17
N LYS A 541 18.89 -13.81 -41.56
CA LYS A 541 18.73 -12.65 -42.45
C LYS A 541 19.26 -11.41 -41.73
N SER A 542 20.26 -10.76 -42.31
CA SER A 542 20.75 -9.46 -41.83
C SER A 542 19.70 -8.38 -42.07
N HIS A 543 19.35 -7.64 -41.02
CA HIS A 543 18.51 -6.45 -41.11
C HIS A 543 19.41 -5.20 -41.13
N LYS A 544 19.11 -4.24 -42.02
CA LYS A 544 19.89 -3.00 -42.24
C LYS A 544 20.18 -2.17 -40.96
N ASN A 545 19.44 -2.36 -39.88
CA ASN A 545 19.56 -1.56 -38.64
C ASN A 545 20.35 -2.25 -37.52
N ILE A 546 20.83 -3.49 -37.74
CA ILE A 546 21.56 -4.27 -36.72
C ILE A 546 22.93 -3.65 -36.40
N GLU A 547 23.62 -3.09 -37.40
CA GLU A 547 24.98 -2.56 -37.23
C GLU A 547 25.08 -1.45 -36.17
N THR A 548 24.05 -0.60 -36.08
CA THR A 548 24.03 0.49 -35.08
C THR A 548 23.85 -0.06 -33.67
N LEU A 549 22.97 -1.04 -33.49
CA LEU A 549 22.76 -1.71 -32.20
C LEU A 549 23.99 -2.53 -31.78
N ILE A 550 24.63 -3.24 -32.71
CA ILE A 550 25.90 -3.94 -32.46
C ILE A 550 26.97 -2.95 -32.01
N LYS A 551 27.10 -1.81 -32.69
CA LYS A 551 28.07 -0.77 -32.34
C LYS A 551 27.80 -0.21 -30.94
N GLU A 552 26.54 0.05 -30.60
CA GLU A 552 26.13 0.53 -29.28
C GLU A 552 26.52 -0.49 -28.19
N VAL A 553 26.23 -1.78 -28.38
CA VAL A 553 26.56 -2.82 -27.40
C VAL A 553 28.07 -3.06 -27.29
N LYS A 554 28.77 -3.26 -28.42
CA LYS A 554 30.21 -3.58 -28.42
C LYS A 554 31.09 -2.43 -27.93
N LYS A 555 30.73 -1.17 -28.24
CA LYS A 555 31.53 0.00 -27.87
C LYS A 555 31.08 0.66 -26.56
N SER A 556 29.99 0.18 -25.95
CA SER A 556 29.54 0.70 -24.66
C SER A 556 30.62 0.49 -23.59
N LYS A 557 31.00 1.59 -22.95
CA LYS A 557 31.88 1.61 -21.76
C LYS A 557 31.09 1.72 -20.46
N LYS A 558 29.76 1.63 -20.52
CA LYS A 558 28.89 1.75 -19.36
C LYS A 558 29.18 0.62 -18.38
N ASN A 559 29.30 0.96 -17.09
CA ASN A 559 29.48 -0.04 -16.04
C ASN A 559 28.15 -0.73 -15.72
N CYS A 560 27.69 -1.58 -16.64
CA CYS A 560 26.46 -2.34 -16.52
C CYS A 560 26.73 -3.83 -16.73
N LEU A 561 26.36 -4.65 -15.76
CA LEU A 561 26.61 -6.09 -15.79
C LEU A 561 25.96 -6.77 -17.01
N ALA A 562 24.72 -6.39 -17.33
CA ALA A 562 24.03 -6.91 -18.52
C ALA A 562 24.79 -6.61 -19.82
N VAL A 563 25.45 -5.45 -19.94
CA VAL A 563 26.26 -5.12 -21.11
C VAL A 563 27.52 -5.99 -21.17
N LYS A 564 28.21 -6.18 -20.04
CA LYS A 564 29.41 -7.05 -19.96
C LYS A 564 29.07 -8.49 -20.37
N VAL A 565 27.95 -9.02 -19.88
CA VAL A 565 27.46 -10.36 -20.24
C VAL A 565 27.12 -10.43 -21.73
N SER A 566 26.41 -9.44 -22.28
CA SER A 566 26.10 -9.43 -23.71
C SER A 566 27.32 -9.27 -24.61
N GLN A 567 28.33 -8.51 -24.18
CA GLN A 567 29.62 -8.41 -24.88
C GLN A 567 30.36 -9.75 -24.88
N HIS A 568 30.32 -10.50 -23.77
CA HIS A 568 30.86 -11.85 -23.69
C HIS A 568 30.13 -12.83 -24.63
N ILE A 569 28.80 -12.78 -24.66
CA ILE A 569 27.98 -13.58 -25.59
C ILE A 569 28.38 -13.31 -27.06
N LEU A 570 28.56 -12.03 -27.43
CA LEU A 570 29.02 -11.65 -28.77
C LEU A 570 30.42 -12.21 -29.08
N ALA A 571 31.34 -12.16 -28.11
CA ALA A 571 32.69 -12.70 -28.27
C ALA A 571 32.71 -14.23 -28.45
N ILE A 572 31.86 -14.97 -27.72
CA ILE A 572 31.70 -16.42 -27.92
C ILE A 572 31.14 -16.73 -29.31
N ALA A 573 30.10 -16.00 -29.73
CA ALA A 573 29.51 -16.20 -31.05
C ALA A 573 30.54 -16.05 -32.18
N GLU A 574 31.41 -15.03 -32.08
CA GLU A 574 32.52 -14.81 -33.01
C GLU A 574 33.57 -15.92 -32.95
N LYS A 575 34.01 -16.29 -31.74
CA LYS A 575 35.00 -17.35 -31.52
C LYS A 575 34.57 -18.70 -32.08
N GLU A 576 33.32 -19.08 -31.83
CA GLU A 576 32.73 -20.36 -32.25
C GLU A 576 32.17 -20.33 -33.68
N LYS A 577 32.22 -19.17 -34.36
CA LYS A 577 31.63 -18.95 -35.70
C LYS A 577 30.14 -19.33 -35.76
N LEU A 578 29.39 -19.00 -34.72
CA LEU A 578 27.95 -19.23 -34.60
C LEU A 578 27.18 -17.90 -34.64
N ASN A 579 25.90 -17.95 -34.99
CA ASN A 579 25.00 -16.80 -34.97
C ASN A 579 24.15 -16.78 -33.70
N ILE A 580 23.78 -15.59 -33.21
CA ILE A 580 22.85 -15.43 -32.08
C ILE A 580 21.42 -15.63 -32.58
N LYS A 581 20.65 -16.54 -31.95
CA LYS A 581 19.23 -16.72 -32.26
C LYS A 581 18.47 -15.41 -31.99
N ASN A 582 17.74 -14.91 -32.99
CA ASN A 582 17.00 -13.64 -32.90
C ASN A 582 17.94 -12.48 -32.50
N GLU A 583 19.04 -12.31 -33.23
CA GLU A 583 20.12 -11.34 -32.94
C GLU A 583 19.61 -9.91 -32.73
N GLN A 584 18.69 -9.44 -33.59
CA GLN A 584 18.11 -8.10 -33.43
C GLN A 584 17.41 -7.96 -32.08
N GLU A 585 16.58 -8.93 -31.70
CA GLU A 585 15.85 -8.93 -30.45
C GLU A 585 16.76 -9.05 -29.22
N PHE A 586 17.87 -9.80 -29.33
CA PHE A 586 18.90 -9.87 -28.31
C PHE A 586 19.62 -8.53 -28.10
N LEU A 587 19.92 -7.81 -29.19
CA LEU A 587 20.55 -6.49 -29.09
C LEU A 587 19.59 -5.46 -28.49
N LEU A 588 18.31 -5.46 -28.90
CA LEU A 588 17.27 -4.64 -28.29
C LEU A 588 17.13 -4.94 -26.79
N ALA A 589 17.12 -6.21 -26.41
CA ALA A 589 17.07 -6.66 -25.02
C ALA A 589 18.27 -6.13 -24.23
N THR A 590 19.47 -6.17 -24.80
CA THR A 590 20.70 -5.69 -24.17
C THR A 590 20.65 -4.18 -23.91
N VAL A 591 20.21 -3.39 -24.89
CA VAL A 591 20.10 -1.93 -24.72
C VAL A 591 19.02 -1.57 -23.69
N ALA A 592 17.87 -2.25 -23.71
CA ALA A 592 16.82 -2.06 -22.70
C ALA A 592 17.32 -2.41 -21.29
N LEU A 593 17.98 -3.56 -21.15
CA LEU A 593 18.56 -3.98 -19.88
C LEU A 593 19.57 -2.98 -19.38
N CYS A 594 20.47 -2.48 -20.24
CA CYS A 594 21.46 -1.47 -19.87
C CYS A 594 20.81 -0.27 -19.15
N ILE A 595 19.73 0.26 -19.70
CA ILE A 595 19.07 1.47 -19.21
C ILE A 595 18.20 1.20 -17.96
N PHE A 596 17.64 -0.01 -17.82
CA PHE A 596 16.77 -0.37 -16.69
C PHE A 596 17.44 -1.24 -15.61
N TRP A 597 18.72 -1.59 -15.77
CA TRP A 597 19.45 -2.47 -14.85
C TRP A 597 19.52 -1.89 -13.43
N LYS A 598 19.99 -0.64 -13.34
CA LYS A 598 20.18 0.08 -12.08
C LYS A 598 18.87 0.26 -11.29
N PRO A 599 17.76 0.78 -11.86
CA PRO A 599 16.51 0.89 -11.11
C PRO A 599 15.91 -0.48 -10.72
N MET A 600 16.14 -1.54 -11.49
CA MET A 600 15.71 -2.89 -11.13
C MET A 600 16.50 -3.44 -9.94
N LEU A 601 17.84 -3.33 -9.95
CA LEU A 601 18.69 -3.75 -8.83
C LEU A 601 18.41 -2.96 -7.55
N ALA A 602 18.12 -1.66 -7.68
CA ALA A 602 17.69 -0.81 -6.57
C ALA A 602 16.26 -1.11 -6.10
N LYS A 603 15.61 -2.17 -6.61
CA LYS A 603 14.23 -2.57 -6.30
C LYS A 603 13.22 -1.43 -6.44
N ARG A 604 13.44 -0.51 -7.39
CA ARG A 604 12.50 0.57 -7.73
C ARG A 604 11.43 0.11 -8.71
N ILE A 605 11.79 -0.82 -9.60
CA ILE A 605 10.90 -1.40 -10.60
C ILE A 605 10.95 -2.92 -10.54
N SER A 606 9.84 -3.57 -10.92
CA SER A 606 9.82 -5.02 -10.99
C SER A 606 10.62 -5.52 -12.20
N ARG A 607 10.97 -6.81 -12.17
CA ARG A 607 11.50 -7.53 -13.33
C ARG A 607 10.55 -7.44 -14.54
N MET A 608 9.24 -7.47 -14.31
CA MET A 608 8.23 -7.44 -15.37
C MET A 608 8.27 -6.12 -16.16
N VAL A 609 8.50 -4.99 -15.50
CA VAL A 609 8.64 -3.68 -16.18
C VAL A 609 9.82 -3.70 -17.16
N VAL A 610 10.94 -4.30 -16.76
CA VAL A 610 12.13 -4.41 -17.62
C VAL A 610 11.86 -5.32 -18.82
N GLU A 611 11.26 -6.49 -18.58
CA GLU A 611 10.85 -7.43 -19.64
C GLU A 611 9.87 -6.82 -20.65
N ASP A 612 8.94 -5.99 -20.18
CA ASP A 612 7.91 -5.35 -21.01
C ASP A 612 8.37 -4.00 -21.60
N SER A 613 9.54 -3.48 -21.22
CA SER A 613 10.01 -2.11 -21.53
C SER A 613 9.99 -1.75 -23.02
N ILE A 614 10.44 -2.68 -23.87
CA ILE A 614 10.46 -2.50 -25.33
C ILE A 614 9.04 -2.39 -25.90
N SER A 615 8.04 -3.05 -25.31
CA SER A 615 6.64 -2.90 -25.74
C SER A 615 6.13 -1.48 -25.48
N TYR A 616 6.45 -0.89 -24.33
CA TYR A 616 6.10 0.51 -24.04
C TYR A 616 6.79 1.47 -25.01
N PHE A 617 8.09 1.32 -25.22
CA PHE A 617 8.86 2.19 -26.12
C PHE A 617 8.38 2.08 -27.57
N TYR A 618 8.06 0.86 -28.02
CA TYR A 618 7.52 0.62 -29.35
C TYR A 618 6.14 1.26 -29.55
N VAL A 619 5.20 1.04 -28.62
CA VAL A 619 3.85 1.60 -28.71
C VAL A 619 3.88 3.13 -28.72
N ILE A 620 4.65 3.75 -27.83
CA ILE A 620 4.79 5.21 -27.80
C ILE A 620 5.41 5.73 -29.11
N SER A 621 6.48 5.11 -29.59
CA SER A 621 7.12 5.57 -30.83
C SER A 621 6.18 5.45 -32.03
N GLN A 622 5.40 4.37 -32.14
CA GLN A 622 4.39 4.21 -33.19
C GLN A 622 3.27 5.24 -33.06
N LEU A 623 2.78 5.54 -31.86
CA LEU A 623 1.79 6.59 -31.62
C LEU A 623 2.28 7.95 -32.15
N PHE A 624 3.54 8.29 -31.89
CA PHE A 624 4.17 9.51 -32.39
C PHE A 624 4.43 9.49 -33.90
N ALA A 625 4.70 8.32 -34.48
CA ALA A 625 4.94 8.18 -35.91
C ALA A 625 3.65 8.39 -36.72
N TYR A 626 2.51 7.88 -36.25
CA TYR A 626 1.22 7.97 -36.95
C TYR A 626 0.40 9.23 -36.64
N SER A 627 0.87 10.09 -35.75
CA SER A 627 0.19 11.33 -35.37
C SER A 627 0.31 12.47 -36.40
N VAL A 628 1.02 12.23 -37.51
CA VAL A 628 1.30 13.25 -38.53
C VAL A 628 0.02 13.97 -38.97
N VAL A 629 0.05 15.30 -38.92
CA VAL A 629 -1.11 16.12 -39.28
C VAL A 629 -1.14 16.39 -40.78
N ASN A 630 0.01 16.78 -41.35
CA ASN A 630 0.21 16.95 -42.79
C ASN A 630 1.03 15.78 -43.36
N ILE A 631 0.39 14.93 -44.17
CA ILE A 631 1.04 13.75 -44.80
C ILE A 631 2.16 14.13 -45.79
N ASP A 632 2.22 15.38 -46.22
CA ASP A 632 3.30 15.91 -47.07
C ASP A 632 4.52 16.41 -46.28
N ASN A 633 4.51 16.24 -44.96
CA ASN A 633 5.64 16.58 -44.09
C ASN A 633 6.94 15.89 -44.56
N LYS A 634 7.98 16.70 -44.84
CA LYS A 634 9.25 16.23 -45.41
C LYS A 634 10.03 15.34 -44.45
N TYR A 635 10.01 15.67 -43.15
CA TYR A 635 10.72 14.91 -42.12
C TYR A 635 10.03 13.58 -41.87
N TRP A 636 8.70 13.58 -41.85
CA TRP A 636 7.92 12.35 -41.70
C TRP A 636 8.09 11.43 -42.92
N LYS A 637 8.08 11.97 -44.15
CA LYS A 637 8.38 11.18 -45.37
C LYS A 637 9.76 10.50 -45.34
N GLN A 638 10.76 11.11 -44.69
CA GLN A 638 12.07 10.47 -44.49
C GLN A 638 12.00 9.24 -43.57
N LEU A 639 11.13 9.26 -42.56
CA LEU A 639 10.89 8.12 -41.66
C LEU A 639 10.19 6.96 -42.39
N VAL A 640 9.28 7.26 -43.31
CA VAL A 640 8.62 6.29 -44.20
C VAL A 640 9.59 5.69 -45.23
N GLY A 641 10.60 6.46 -45.66
CA GLY A 641 11.59 6.07 -46.69
C GLY A 641 12.87 5.39 -46.19
N GLU A 642 12.83 4.78 -45.00
CA GLU A 642 13.97 4.07 -44.35
C GLU A 642 15.20 4.92 -43.96
N LYS A 643 15.17 6.25 -44.09
CA LYS A 643 16.29 7.13 -43.70
C LYS A 643 15.97 7.88 -42.41
N VAL A 644 16.11 7.22 -41.26
CA VAL A 644 16.14 7.94 -39.97
C VAL A 644 17.53 8.56 -39.83
N SER A 645 17.68 9.82 -40.25
CA SER A 645 18.91 10.57 -40.03
C SER A 645 19.08 10.87 -38.53
N ASN A 646 20.23 10.49 -37.97
CA ASN A 646 20.60 10.67 -36.56
C ASN A 646 19.71 9.92 -35.54
N LEU A 647 19.81 8.57 -35.51
CA LEU A 647 19.14 7.70 -34.53
C LEU A 647 19.41 8.08 -33.06
N ASN A 648 20.56 8.68 -32.77
CA ASN A 648 20.95 9.10 -31.42
C ASN A 648 20.47 10.53 -31.07
N GLY A 649 19.81 11.23 -32.00
CA GLY A 649 19.26 12.57 -31.77
C GLY A 649 18.07 12.56 -30.81
N SER A 650 17.75 13.70 -30.22
CA SER A 650 16.63 13.81 -29.27
C SER A 650 15.30 13.40 -29.93
N PHE A 651 14.62 12.45 -29.29
CA PHE A 651 13.29 11.98 -29.69
C PHE A 651 12.28 13.13 -29.65
N SER A 652 12.39 14.03 -28.66
CA SER A 652 11.58 15.26 -28.58
C SER A 652 11.68 16.14 -29.84
N ILE A 653 12.88 16.29 -30.41
CA ILE A 653 13.07 17.08 -31.64
C ILE A 653 12.43 16.39 -32.84
N ASN A 654 12.53 15.06 -32.93
CA ASN A 654 11.90 14.30 -34.00
C ASN A 654 10.38 14.33 -33.91
N ALA A 655 9.82 14.21 -32.70
CA ALA A 655 8.40 14.38 -32.44
C ALA A 655 7.89 15.76 -32.89
N PHE A 656 8.64 16.83 -32.59
CA PHE A 656 8.31 18.18 -33.05
C PHE A 656 8.30 18.27 -34.59
N LYS A 657 9.33 17.74 -35.25
CA LYS A 657 9.44 17.76 -36.72
C LYS A 657 8.26 17.03 -37.39
N ILE A 658 7.77 15.93 -36.80
CA ILE A 658 6.62 15.17 -37.31
C ILE A 658 5.33 16.00 -37.26
N LEU A 659 5.12 16.78 -36.21
CA LEU A 659 3.91 17.60 -36.07
C LEU A 659 3.97 18.91 -36.86
N PHE A 660 5.09 19.63 -36.80
CA PHE A 660 5.19 21.01 -37.30
C PHE A 660 5.96 21.17 -38.62
N ASN A 661 6.50 20.08 -39.18
CA ASN A 661 7.24 20.08 -40.47
C ASN A 661 8.43 21.06 -40.53
N ARG A 662 9.06 21.38 -39.40
CA ARG A 662 10.24 22.25 -39.28
C ARG A 662 11.10 21.86 -38.08
N VAL A 663 12.35 22.35 -38.07
CA VAL A 663 13.23 22.22 -36.89
C VAL A 663 12.79 23.27 -35.86
N PRO A 664 12.61 22.90 -34.59
CA PRO A 664 12.24 23.86 -33.56
C PRO A 664 13.40 24.79 -33.22
N THR A 665 13.07 26.03 -32.89
CA THR A 665 13.95 26.90 -32.10
C THR A 665 14.01 26.46 -30.63
N ASP A 666 14.95 26.98 -29.84
CA ASP A 666 15.06 26.65 -28.42
C ASP A 666 13.80 27.05 -27.62
N GLU A 667 13.14 28.16 -27.98
CA GLU A 667 11.88 28.58 -27.37
C GLU A 667 10.74 27.61 -27.72
N GLU A 668 10.60 27.25 -29.00
CA GLU A 668 9.54 26.33 -29.45
C GLU A 668 9.72 24.94 -28.85
N LEU A 669 10.96 24.46 -28.75
CA LEU A 669 11.25 23.17 -28.14
C LEU A 669 10.94 23.18 -26.63
N PHE A 670 11.23 24.28 -25.96
CA PHE A 670 10.89 24.46 -24.54
C PHE A 670 9.37 24.46 -24.33
N GLU A 671 8.61 25.22 -25.13
CA GLU A 671 7.14 25.26 -25.06
C GLU A 671 6.55 23.88 -25.35
N PHE A 672 7.04 23.18 -26.38
CA PHE A 672 6.60 21.83 -26.74
C PHE A 672 6.80 20.82 -25.59
N LYS A 673 7.97 20.81 -24.95
CA LYS A 673 8.26 19.94 -23.80
C LYS A 673 7.38 20.30 -22.60
N THR A 674 7.23 21.59 -22.32
CA THR A 674 6.43 22.09 -21.20
C THR A 674 4.97 21.62 -21.32
N LEU A 675 4.38 21.74 -22.51
CA LEU A 675 3.00 21.31 -22.79
C LEU A 675 2.78 19.82 -22.51
N ILE A 676 3.72 18.99 -22.93
CA ILE A 676 3.63 17.54 -22.76
C ILE A 676 3.83 17.16 -21.29
N GLY A 677 4.80 17.76 -20.61
CA GLY A 677 5.08 17.48 -19.20
C GLY A 677 3.92 17.83 -18.26
N LEU A 678 3.24 18.95 -18.51
CA LEU A 678 2.08 19.38 -17.71
C LEU A 678 0.85 18.46 -17.86
N THR A 679 0.80 17.69 -18.94
CA THR A 679 -0.30 16.77 -19.25
C THR A 679 0.03 15.30 -18.99
N LEU A 680 1.20 15.00 -18.39
CA LEU A 680 1.66 13.64 -18.13
C LEU A 680 0.69 12.83 -17.28
N THR A 681 0.27 13.37 -16.15
CA THR A 681 -0.54 12.60 -15.20
C THR A 681 -1.94 12.30 -15.72
N ASN A 682 -2.38 11.05 -15.59
CA ASN A 682 -3.78 10.71 -15.84
C ASN A 682 -4.67 10.97 -14.62
N GLY A 683 -4.13 10.97 -13.40
CA GLY A 683 -4.87 11.09 -12.15
C GLY A 683 -5.66 9.82 -11.78
N PRO A 684 -5.81 9.50 -10.49
CA PRO A 684 -6.57 8.34 -10.06
C PRO A 684 -8.06 8.48 -10.43
N GLY A 685 -8.64 7.41 -10.98
CA GLY A 685 -10.08 7.35 -11.28
C GLY A 685 -10.53 8.09 -12.54
N THR A 686 -9.63 8.69 -13.32
CA THR A 686 -10.01 9.25 -14.63
C THR A 686 -10.38 8.17 -15.63
N ILE A 687 -11.31 8.48 -16.53
CA ILE A 687 -11.80 7.51 -17.52
C ILE A 687 -10.68 7.00 -18.45
N SER A 688 -9.71 7.86 -18.77
CA SER A 688 -8.54 7.50 -19.60
C SER A 688 -7.61 6.50 -18.92
N ALA A 689 -7.33 6.65 -17.62
CA ALA A 689 -6.58 5.65 -16.86
C ALA A 689 -7.40 4.38 -16.61
N LYS A 690 -8.71 4.53 -16.37
CA LYS A 690 -9.61 3.40 -16.08
C LYS A 690 -9.71 2.45 -17.27
N GLY A 691 -9.88 2.97 -18.49
CA GLY A 691 -9.92 2.13 -19.69
C GLY A 691 -8.65 1.30 -19.89
N ALA A 692 -7.48 1.89 -19.65
CA ALA A 692 -6.21 1.15 -19.70
C ALA A 692 -6.13 0.06 -18.62
N LYS A 693 -6.57 0.37 -17.39
CA LYS A 693 -6.57 -0.56 -16.25
C LYS A 693 -7.54 -1.72 -16.44
N GLU A 694 -8.74 -1.46 -16.92
CA GLU A 694 -9.72 -2.50 -17.26
C GLU A 694 -9.19 -3.43 -18.34
N SER A 695 -8.48 -2.89 -19.33
CA SER A 695 -7.80 -3.71 -20.34
C SER A 695 -6.67 -4.58 -19.75
N VAL A 696 -5.88 -4.04 -18.81
CA VAL A 696 -4.91 -4.86 -18.04
C VAL A 696 -5.62 -5.97 -17.27
N SER A 697 -6.77 -5.67 -16.64
CA SER A 697 -7.60 -6.66 -15.94
C SER A 697 -8.16 -7.76 -16.84
N ALA A 698 -8.40 -7.43 -18.10
CA ALA A 698 -8.80 -8.39 -19.13
C ALA A 698 -7.63 -9.20 -19.71
N ARG A 699 -6.41 -9.09 -19.15
CA ARG A 699 -5.18 -9.73 -19.65
C ARG A 699 -4.81 -9.36 -21.09
N ASN A 700 -5.26 -8.20 -21.55
CA ASN A 700 -4.89 -7.74 -22.88
C ASN A 700 -3.40 -7.39 -22.95
N ASN A 701 -2.86 -7.42 -24.16
CA ASN A 701 -1.50 -6.97 -24.45
C ASN A 701 -1.35 -5.46 -24.15
N ILE A 702 -0.11 -5.01 -23.92
CA ILE A 702 0.19 -3.60 -23.57
C ILE A 702 -0.39 -2.64 -24.62
N SER A 703 -0.25 -2.94 -25.90
CA SER A 703 -0.87 -2.18 -27.00
C SER A 703 -2.37 -1.99 -26.82
N MET A 704 -3.10 -3.06 -26.48
CA MET A 704 -4.54 -2.99 -26.22
C MET A 704 -4.87 -2.23 -24.92
N ALA A 705 -3.99 -2.19 -23.92
CA ALA A 705 -4.16 -1.29 -22.79
C ALA A 705 -4.05 0.20 -23.18
N TYR A 706 -3.16 0.55 -24.12
CA TYR A 706 -3.18 1.88 -24.74
C TYR A 706 -4.43 2.14 -25.56
N VAL A 707 -5.00 1.13 -26.23
CA VAL A 707 -6.31 1.25 -26.89
C VAL A 707 -7.40 1.59 -25.88
N GLY A 708 -7.42 0.92 -24.72
CA GLY A 708 -8.34 1.26 -23.63
C GLY A 708 -8.22 2.73 -23.20
N PHE A 709 -7.01 3.26 -23.14
CA PHE A 709 -6.75 4.69 -22.91
C PHE A 709 -7.29 5.58 -24.04
N LEU A 710 -6.94 5.30 -25.30
CA LEU A 710 -7.31 6.13 -26.45
C LEU A 710 -8.82 6.11 -26.71
N ALA A 711 -9.47 4.97 -26.53
CA ALA A 711 -10.92 4.82 -26.67
C ALA A 711 -11.70 5.60 -25.61
N ASN A 712 -11.11 5.82 -24.43
CA ASN A 712 -11.70 6.61 -23.34
C ASN A 712 -11.19 8.06 -23.31
N THR A 713 -10.48 8.49 -24.34
CA THR A 713 -10.00 9.87 -24.51
C THR A 713 -10.62 10.46 -25.76
N GLY A 714 -11.42 11.51 -25.64
CA GLY A 714 -12.26 12.03 -26.73
C GLY A 714 -12.63 13.50 -26.54
N LEU A 715 -13.62 13.98 -27.29
CA LEU A 715 -13.98 15.40 -27.26
C LEU A 715 -14.45 15.87 -25.85
N ALA A 716 -15.17 15.01 -25.12
CA ALA A 716 -15.60 15.31 -23.75
C ALA A 716 -14.49 15.20 -22.69
N HIS A 717 -13.46 14.36 -22.93
CA HIS A 717 -12.34 14.14 -22.03
C HIS A 717 -11.03 14.25 -22.80
N GLY A 718 -10.47 15.47 -22.80
CA GLY A 718 -9.28 15.84 -23.58
C GLY A 718 -9.55 16.76 -24.77
N GLY A 719 -10.80 16.96 -25.17
CA GLY A 719 -11.18 17.84 -26.29
C GLY A 719 -11.41 19.31 -25.93
N ASN A 720 -11.27 19.72 -24.67
CA ASN A 720 -11.50 21.11 -24.28
C ASN A 720 -10.55 22.08 -25.02
N GLY A 721 -9.28 21.68 -25.19
CA GLY A 721 -8.32 22.42 -26.01
C GLY A 721 -8.69 22.45 -27.50
N PHE A 722 -9.29 21.37 -28.02
CA PHE A 722 -9.78 21.29 -29.41
C PHE A 722 -10.91 22.30 -29.66
N GLU A 723 -11.85 22.44 -28.71
CA GLU A 723 -12.92 23.44 -28.76
C GLU A 723 -12.40 24.86 -28.55
N ALA A 724 -11.37 25.04 -27.71
CA ALA A 724 -10.76 26.34 -27.47
C ALA A 724 -10.11 26.95 -28.71
N ILE A 725 -9.53 26.14 -29.60
CA ILE A 725 -9.00 26.64 -30.88
C ILE A 725 -10.09 27.25 -31.73
N GLU A 726 -11.24 26.59 -31.87
CA GLU A 726 -12.37 27.15 -32.61
C GLU A 726 -12.86 28.45 -31.96
N TYR A 727 -13.01 28.47 -30.64
CA TYR A 727 -13.44 29.66 -29.92
C TYR A 727 -12.49 30.83 -30.13
N LEU A 728 -11.18 30.63 -29.95
CA LEU A 728 -10.17 31.68 -30.12
C LEU A 728 -10.10 32.18 -31.57
N LEU A 729 -10.12 31.28 -32.56
CA LEU A 729 -10.10 31.69 -33.96
C LEU A 729 -11.34 32.52 -34.35
N ASN A 730 -12.49 32.23 -33.77
CA ASN A 730 -13.71 33.04 -33.98
C ASN A 730 -13.62 34.40 -33.30
N ILE A 731 -13.05 34.50 -32.09
CA ILE A 731 -12.87 35.78 -31.40
C ILE A 731 -11.87 36.69 -32.15
N PHE A 732 -10.79 36.10 -32.67
CA PHE A 732 -9.70 36.83 -33.31
C PHE A 732 -9.80 36.86 -34.84
N CYS A 733 -10.94 36.50 -35.45
CA CYS A 733 -11.07 36.44 -36.91
C CYS A 733 -10.88 37.81 -37.58
N ASP A 734 -11.40 38.87 -36.96
CA ASP A 734 -11.38 40.24 -37.49
C ASP A 734 -10.27 41.09 -36.85
N ILE A 735 -9.39 40.49 -36.05
CA ILE A 735 -8.31 41.17 -35.32
C ILE A 735 -6.97 40.84 -35.98
N ASP A 736 -6.23 41.85 -36.42
CA ASP A 736 -4.92 41.62 -37.02
C ASP A 736 -3.82 41.41 -35.98
N VAL A 737 -3.67 40.18 -35.52
CA VAL A 737 -2.56 39.77 -34.65
C VAL A 737 -1.33 39.46 -35.51
N ALA A 738 -0.40 40.41 -35.64
CA ALA A 738 0.82 40.23 -36.42
C ALA A 738 1.80 39.22 -35.79
N ASN A 739 1.96 39.25 -34.46
CA ASN A 739 2.79 38.30 -33.73
C ASN A 739 2.17 38.00 -32.35
N PRO A 740 1.62 36.80 -32.11
CA PRO A 740 1.00 36.46 -30.84
C PRO A 740 1.99 36.37 -29.67
N GLY A 741 3.29 36.32 -29.97
CA GLY A 741 4.39 36.31 -29.02
C GLY A 741 4.88 37.69 -28.58
N LYS A 742 4.27 38.78 -29.04
CA LYS A 742 4.62 40.16 -28.66
C LYS A 742 3.39 40.96 -28.26
N LYS A 743 3.55 41.86 -27.29
CA LYS A 743 2.49 42.78 -26.89
C LYS A 743 2.31 43.85 -27.97
N ASP A 744 1.13 43.87 -28.58
CA ASP A 744 0.70 44.92 -29.51
C ASP A 744 -0.12 45.95 -28.74
N LYS A 745 0.26 47.23 -28.84
CA LYS A 745 -0.45 48.34 -28.17
C LYS A 745 -1.75 48.72 -28.89
N ASN A 746 -1.94 48.27 -30.13
CA ASN A 746 -3.13 48.57 -30.92
C ASN A 746 -4.28 47.57 -30.68
N ILE A 747 -4.05 46.53 -29.88
CA ILE A 747 -5.05 45.49 -29.58
C ILE A 747 -5.52 45.64 -28.12
N GLU A 748 -6.72 46.19 -27.94
CA GLU A 748 -7.36 46.37 -26.63
C GLU A 748 -8.01 45.06 -26.14
N LEU A 749 -7.18 44.15 -25.62
CA LEU A 749 -7.61 42.80 -25.20
C LEU A 749 -8.71 42.80 -24.13
N GLN A 750 -8.72 43.79 -23.24
CA GLN A 750 -9.75 43.88 -22.20
C GLN A 750 -11.12 44.21 -22.80
N GLU A 751 -11.19 45.08 -23.81
CA GLU A 751 -12.45 45.40 -24.50
C GLU A 751 -12.99 44.17 -25.25
N ILE A 752 -12.10 43.43 -25.92
CA ILE A 752 -12.45 42.18 -26.62
C ILE A 752 -12.99 41.14 -25.63
N ALA A 753 -12.33 40.99 -24.47
CA ALA A 753 -12.78 40.11 -23.39
C ALA A 753 -14.12 40.54 -22.79
N ASN A 754 -14.35 41.83 -22.59
CA ASN A 754 -15.61 42.37 -22.08
C ASN A 754 -16.76 42.12 -23.05
N LYS A 755 -16.55 42.31 -24.37
CA LYS A 755 -17.53 41.97 -25.40
C LYS A 755 -17.90 40.48 -25.36
N ALA A 756 -16.91 39.59 -25.32
CA ALA A 756 -17.13 38.16 -25.24
C ALA A 756 -17.87 37.75 -23.94
N ALA A 757 -17.57 38.39 -22.82
CA ALA A 757 -18.24 38.16 -21.54
C ALA A 757 -19.73 38.58 -21.59
N LYS A 758 -20.04 39.73 -22.19
CA LYS A 758 -21.41 40.22 -22.39
C LYS A 758 -22.24 39.29 -23.27
N GLU A 759 -21.67 38.84 -24.40
CA GLU A 759 -22.32 37.89 -25.30
C GLU A 759 -22.65 36.58 -24.59
N TYR A 760 -21.71 36.05 -23.80
CA TYR A 760 -21.94 34.84 -23.01
C TYR A 760 -22.95 35.03 -21.88
N ALA A 761 -22.94 36.18 -21.19
CA ALA A 761 -23.92 36.50 -20.15
C ALA A 761 -25.34 36.50 -20.73
N LYS A 762 -25.52 37.12 -21.90
CA LYS A 762 -26.78 37.13 -22.64
C LYS A 762 -27.23 35.71 -23.03
N LEU A 763 -26.36 34.92 -23.67
CA LEU A 763 -26.65 33.53 -24.05
C LEU A 763 -27.06 32.67 -22.85
N LYS A 764 -26.41 32.85 -21.71
CA LYS A 764 -26.72 32.13 -20.47
C LYS A 764 -28.07 32.54 -19.89
N SER A 765 -28.41 33.83 -19.94
CA SER A 765 -29.73 34.33 -19.50
C SER A 765 -30.86 33.76 -20.36
N GLU A 766 -30.72 33.86 -21.69
CA GLU A 766 -31.69 33.33 -22.66
C GLU A 766 -31.88 31.81 -22.50
N ALA A 767 -30.80 31.05 -22.32
CA ALA A 767 -30.90 29.61 -22.11
C ALA A 767 -31.63 29.25 -20.80
N LYS A 768 -31.43 30.04 -19.74
CA LYS A 768 -32.11 29.87 -18.45
C LYS A 768 -33.60 30.17 -18.56
N GLU A 769 -33.98 31.22 -19.30
CA GLU A 769 -35.37 31.57 -19.60
C GLU A 769 -36.07 30.46 -20.41
N LEU A 770 -35.36 29.85 -21.35
CA LEU A 770 -35.87 28.73 -22.18
C LEU A 770 -35.85 27.36 -21.47
N GLY A 771 -35.47 27.28 -20.19
CA GLY A 771 -35.37 26.03 -19.44
C GLY A 771 -34.29 25.07 -19.96
N LYS A 772 -33.38 25.51 -20.84
CA LYS A 772 -32.29 24.71 -21.38
C LYS A 772 -31.14 24.65 -20.39
N LEU A 773 -31.08 23.58 -19.59
CA LEU A 773 -30.01 23.36 -18.60
C LEU A 773 -28.63 23.12 -19.22
N ASN A 774 -28.55 22.69 -20.49
CA ASN A 774 -27.32 22.45 -21.24
C ASN A 774 -27.10 23.50 -22.33
N TYR A 775 -26.56 24.67 -21.96
CA TYR A 775 -26.08 25.67 -22.91
C TYR A 775 -24.57 25.51 -23.16
N LYS A 776 -24.08 26.01 -24.30
CA LYS A 776 -22.66 25.91 -24.69
C LYS A 776 -21.79 26.70 -23.71
N LYS A 777 -20.85 26.02 -23.04
CA LYS A 777 -19.91 26.64 -22.10
C LYS A 777 -18.71 27.21 -22.86
N ILE A 778 -18.08 28.25 -22.31
CA ILE A 778 -16.80 28.72 -22.83
C ILE A 778 -15.74 27.64 -22.53
N PRO A 779 -14.99 27.17 -23.54
CA PRO A 779 -13.97 26.15 -23.35
C PRO A 779 -12.82 26.69 -22.50
N CYS A 780 -12.13 25.79 -21.80
CA CYS A 780 -10.95 26.05 -20.99
C CYS A 780 -11.08 27.03 -19.80
N VAL A 781 -12.31 27.47 -19.49
CA VAL A 781 -12.61 28.29 -18.31
C VAL A 781 -13.22 27.41 -17.20
N ASN A 782 -12.70 27.58 -15.97
CA ASN A 782 -13.05 26.84 -14.74
C ASN A 782 -12.46 25.42 -14.65
N HIS A 783 -12.46 24.84 -13.44
CA HIS A 783 -11.96 23.49 -13.17
C HIS A 783 -12.75 22.77 -12.06
N PRO A 784 -13.01 21.44 -12.15
CA PRO A 784 -13.78 20.71 -11.14
C PRO A 784 -13.16 20.69 -9.73
N VAL A 785 -11.82 20.77 -9.66
CA VAL A 785 -11.03 20.71 -8.42
C VAL A 785 -10.74 22.10 -7.84
N PHE A 786 -10.44 23.09 -8.69
CA PHE A 786 -10.03 24.43 -8.26
C PHE A 786 -11.24 25.36 -8.22
N LYS A 787 -12.10 25.20 -7.22
CA LYS A 787 -13.35 25.95 -7.08
C LYS A 787 -13.62 26.36 -5.64
N GLY A 788 -14.39 27.44 -5.46
CA GLY A 788 -14.91 27.89 -4.15
C GLY A 788 -14.24 29.12 -3.56
N ALA A 789 -13.17 29.64 -4.19
CA ALA A 789 -12.55 30.91 -3.80
C ALA A 789 -13.20 32.10 -4.53
N ALA A 790 -12.96 33.33 -4.04
CA ALA A 790 -13.36 34.56 -4.74
C ALA A 790 -12.65 34.69 -6.10
N VAL A 791 -11.38 34.29 -6.15
CA VAL A 791 -10.58 34.14 -7.37
C VAL A 791 -10.02 32.73 -7.39
N ASN A 792 -10.48 31.91 -8.33
CA ASN A 792 -9.98 30.55 -8.48
C ASN A 792 -8.75 30.54 -9.39
N VAL A 793 -7.82 29.64 -9.08
CA VAL A 793 -6.51 29.56 -9.74
C VAL A 793 -6.19 28.11 -10.03
N ASP A 794 -5.71 27.82 -11.24
CA ASP A 794 -5.06 26.54 -11.56
C ASP A 794 -3.54 26.69 -11.37
N PRO A 795 -2.91 25.97 -10.42
CA PRO A 795 -1.47 26.08 -10.17
C PRO A 795 -0.60 25.79 -11.40
N ARG A 796 -1.09 24.98 -12.35
CA ARG A 796 -0.36 24.61 -13.56
C ARG A 796 -0.31 25.77 -14.55
N GLU A 797 -1.42 26.47 -14.71
CA GLU A 797 -1.49 27.64 -15.57
C GLU A 797 -0.63 28.77 -14.99
N GLN A 798 -0.74 29.04 -13.69
CA GLN A 798 0.12 30.04 -13.03
C GLN A 798 1.61 29.76 -13.19
N TYR A 799 2.00 28.48 -13.07
CA TYR A 799 3.38 28.08 -13.30
C TYR A 799 3.86 28.45 -14.71
N VAL A 800 3.03 28.20 -15.74
CA VAL A 800 3.36 28.58 -17.13
C VAL A 800 3.42 30.10 -17.29
N SER A 801 2.44 30.83 -16.76
CA SER A 801 2.43 32.30 -16.78
C SER A 801 3.69 32.89 -16.14
N ASN A 802 4.12 32.34 -15.00
CA ASN A 802 5.36 32.74 -14.32
C ASN A 802 6.62 32.42 -15.15
N ILE A 803 6.67 31.26 -15.81
CA ILE A 803 7.78 30.88 -16.69
C ILE A 803 7.87 31.80 -17.90
N LEU A 804 6.75 32.06 -18.57
CA LEU A 804 6.70 32.95 -19.74
C LEU A 804 7.20 34.34 -19.35
N SER A 805 6.71 34.87 -18.22
CA SER A 805 7.17 36.15 -17.66
C SER A 805 8.69 36.17 -17.39
N LYS A 806 9.22 35.15 -16.70
CA LYS A 806 10.67 35.03 -16.42
C LYS A 806 11.51 34.97 -17.70
N ARG A 807 10.99 34.32 -18.75
CA ARG A 807 11.65 34.21 -20.05
C ARG A 807 11.41 35.42 -20.95
N LYS A 808 10.67 36.43 -20.49
CA LYS A 808 10.23 37.59 -21.28
C LYS A 808 9.48 37.18 -22.56
N SER A 809 8.78 36.05 -22.51
CA SER A 809 7.91 35.55 -23.57
C SER A 809 6.47 35.97 -23.29
N TYR A 810 5.74 36.35 -24.33
CA TYR A 810 4.36 36.83 -24.26
C TYR A 810 3.44 35.88 -25.02
N ASN A 811 2.16 35.81 -24.64
CA ASN A 811 1.13 35.10 -25.39
C ASN A 811 -0.19 35.87 -25.34
N VAL A 812 -0.57 36.46 -26.48
CA VAL A 812 -1.78 37.29 -26.61
C VAL A 812 -3.07 36.56 -26.20
N PHE A 813 -3.17 35.26 -26.50
CA PHE A 813 -4.37 34.47 -26.25
C PHE A 813 -4.50 34.07 -24.78
N LEU A 814 -3.37 33.89 -24.08
CA LEU A 814 -3.36 33.62 -22.65
C LEU A 814 -3.82 34.85 -21.86
N ASP A 815 -3.28 36.03 -22.20
CA ASP A 815 -3.70 37.31 -21.60
C ASP A 815 -5.19 37.57 -21.85
N PHE A 816 -5.70 37.27 -23.06
CA PHE A 816 -7.13 37.34 -23.34
C PHE A 816 -7.96 36.47 -22.38
N TYR A 817 -7.56 35.23 -22.11
CA TYR A 817 -8.26 34.39 -21.13
C TYR A 817 -8.22 34.98 -19.71
N HIS A 818 -7.11 35.58 -19.29
CA HIS A 818 -7.00 36.25 -17.99
C HIS A 818 -7.94 37.45 -17.87
N PHE A 819 -8.12 38.23 -18.94
CA PHE A 819 -9.14 39.29 -18.97
C PHE A 819 -10.54 38.68 -18.99
N LEU A 820 -10.80 37.68 -19.82
CA LEU A 820 -12.11 37.06 -19.99
C LEU A 820 -12.68 36.54 -18.67
N VAL A 821 -11.89 35.84 -17.84
CA VAL A 821 -12.39 35.32 -16.56
C VAL A 821 -12.75 36.42 -15.55
N LYS A 822 -12.09 37.58 -15.63
CA LYS A 822 -12.41 38.77 -14.80
C LYS A 822 -13.67 39.45 -15.32
N GLU A 823 -13.76 39.65 -16.63
CA GLU A 823 -14.93 40.30 -17.24
C GLU A 823 -16.20 39.44 -17.11
N LEU A 824 -16.10 38.11 -17.17
CA LEU A 824 -17.22 37.21 -16.87
C LEU A 824 -17.78 37.39 -15.45
N PHE A 825 -16.93 37.72 -14.48
CA PHE A 825 -17.35 38.03 -13.13
C PHE A 825 -17.96 39.44 -13.05
N ASN A 826 -17.31 40.44 -13.66
CA ASN A 826 -17.78 41.82 -13.67
C ASN A 826 -19.18 41.96 -14.31
N GLU A 827 -19.44 41.21 -15.39
CA GLU A 827 -20.73 41.16 -16.09
C GLU A 827 -21.78 40.27 -15.38
N GLY A 828 -21.44 39.68 -14.23
CA GLY A 828 -22.34 38.80 -13.46
C GLY A 828 -22.64 37.44 -14.11
N ALA A 829 -21.92 37.07 -15.18
CA ALA A 829 -22.06 35.78 -15.83
C ALA A 829 -21.60 34.62 -14.92
N THR A 830 -20.69 34.88 -13.99
CA THR A 830 -20.17 33.91 -12.99
C THR A 830 -20.24 34.49 -11.58
N ARG A 831 -20.31 33.62 -10.56
CA ARG A 831 -20.40 34.05 -9.14
C ARG A 831 -19.07 34.49 -8.54
N ASN A 832 -17.97 34.12 -9.17
CA ASN A 832 -16.60 34.37 -8.78
C ASN A 832 -15.72 34.37 -10.04
N VAL A 833 -14.46 34.80 -9.90
CA VAL A 833 -13.50 34.72 -11.01
C VAL A 833 -13.09 33.26 -11.17
N PHE A 834 -13.40 32.68 -12.33
CA PHE A 834 -13.03 31.32 -12.68
C PHE A 834 -11.53 31.21 -12.97
N CYS A 835 -10.95 30.04 -12.76
CA CYS A 835 -9.57 29.80 -13.17
C CYS A 835 -9.47 29.57 -14.68
N VAL A 836 -8.34 29.95 -15.27
CA VAL A 836 -7.93 29.47 -16.59
C VAL A 836 -7.30 28.10 -16.38
N ASN A 837 -7.80 27.07 -17.04
CA ASN A 837 -7.31 25.70 -16.82
C ASN A 837 -6.09 25.35 -17.70
N VAL A 838 -5.45 24.21 -17.42
CA VAL A 838 -4.29 23.75 -18.20
C VAL A 838 -4.60 23.46 -19.68
N ASP A 839 -5.85 23.13 -20.02
CA ASP A 839 -6.23 22.91 -21.43
C ASP A 839 -6.23 24.23 -22.21
N ALA A 840 -6.47 25.37 -21.54
CA ALA A 840 -6.28 26.70 -22.13
C ALA A 840 -4.83 26.91 -22.53
N VAL A 841 -3.91 26.58 -21.61
CA VAL A 841 -2.46 26.68 -21.83
C VAL A 841 -2.02 25.85 -23.04
N LEU A 842 -2.56 24.64 -23.17
CA LEU A 842 -2.33 23.77 -24.32
C LEU A 842 -2.80 24.44 -25.62
N ALA A 843 -4.01 24.99 -25.65
CA ALA A 843 -4.57 25.65 -26.82
C ALA A 843 -3.80 26.91 -27.21
N VAL A 844 -3.52 27.82 -26.27
CA VAL A 844 -2.89 29.12 -26.55
C VAL A 844 -1.43 29.01 -26.97
N LEU A 845 -0.67 28.09 -26.37
CA LEU A 845 0.72 27.85 -26.79
C LEU A 845 0.77 27.17 -28.15
N THR A 846 -0.11 26.20 -28.40
CA THR A 846 -0.20 25.60 -29.74
C THR A 846 -0.57 26.63 -30.79
N LEU A 847 -1.54 27.50 -30.50
CA LEU A 847 -1.96 28.56 -31.42
C LEU A 847 -0.81 29.53 -31.71
N LYS A 848 0.00 29.91 -30.71
CA LYS A 848 1.24 30.70 -30.89
C LYS A 848 2.22 29.99 -31.84
N LEU A 849 2.44 28.69 -31.68
CA LEU A 849 3.39 27.91 -32.50
C LEU A 849 3.00 27.81 -33.99
N VAL A 850 1.70 27.85 -34.29
CA VAL A 850 1.18 27.64 -35.66
C VAL A 850 0.56 28.89 -36.28
N TRP A 851 0.48 30.01 -35.54
CA TRP A 851 -0.23 31.22 -35.97
C TRP A 851 0.22 31.76 -37.34
N ASN A 852 1.53 31.80 -37.55
CA ASN A 852 2.10 32.30 -38.81
C ASN A 852 1.76 31.37 -39.98
N ASP A 853 1.78 30.05 -39.76
CA ASP A 853 1.40 29.08 -40.78
C ASP A 853 -0.11 29.12 -41.08
N TYR A 854 -0.93 29.39 -40.05
CA TYR A 854 -2.37 29.62 -40.21
C TYR A 854 -2.68 30.88 -41.02
N LYS A 855 -2.10 32.04 -40.65
CA LYS A 855 -2.26 33.32 -41.38
C LYS A 855 -1.76 33.21 -42.83
N ALA A 856 -0.69 32.45 -43.06
CA ALA A 856 -0.17 32.16 -44.40
C ALA A 856 -0.98 31.12 -45.18
N LYS A 857 -2.11 30.63 -44.64
CA LYS A 857 -2.97 29.57 -45.22
C LYS A 857 -2.23 28.26 -45.52
N LYS A 858 -1.12 27.99 -44.83
CA LYS A 858 -0.36 26.73 -44.92
C LYS A 858 -0.97 25.63 -44.04
N MET A 859 -1.82 26.01 -43.09
CA MET A 859 -2.49 25.11 -42.16
C MET A 859 -3.97 25.46 -42.03
N THR A 860 -4.82 24.43 -41.98
CA THR A 860 -6.27 24.61 -41.81
C THR A 860 -6.67 24.64 -40.33
N LYS A 861 -7.85 25.18 -40.03
CA LYS A 861 -8.43 25.15 -38.67
C LYS A 861 -8.46 23.72 -38.10
N GLN A 862 -8.94 22.74 -38.87
CA GLN A 862 -9.00 21.34 -38.44
C GLN A 862 -7.61 20.79 -38.08
N GLN A 863 -6.58 21.11 -38.86
CA GLN A 863 -5.21 20.68 -38.57
C GLN A 863 -4.70 21.24 -37.24
N ILE A 864 -5.02 22.48 -36.90
CA ILE A 864 -4.63 23.07 -35.61
C ILE A 864 -5.35 22.36 -34.46
N GLN A 865 -6.65 22.08 -34.63
CA GLN A 865 -7.44 21.34 -33.64
C GLN A 865 -6.88 19.93 -33.43
N ASP A 866 -6.49 19.24 -34.50
CA ASP A 866 -5.83 17.92 -34.44
C ASP A 866 -4.48 17.97 -33.71
N ILE A 867 -3.67 19.02 -33.93
CA ILE A 867 -2.38 19.20 -33.23
C ILE A 867 -2.61 19.34 -31.73
N VAL A 868 -3.53 20.22 -31.30
CA VAL A 868 -3.82 20.43 -29.87
C VAL A 868 -4.25 19.13 -29.22
N PHE A 869 -5.17 18.40 -29.84
CA PHE A 869 -5.64 17.15 -29.28
C PHE A 869 -4.54 16.07 -29.28
N THR A 870 -3.70 16.03 -30.29
CA THR A 870 -2.53 15.12 -30.34
C THR A 870 -1.53 15.42 -29.23
N LEU A 871 -1.22 16.68 -28.94
CA LEU A 871 -0.33 17.06 -27.84
C LEU A 871 -0.88 16.63 -26.47
N PHE A 872 -2.19 16.72 -26.27
CA PHE A 872 -2.86 16.17 -25.09
C PHE A 872 -2.65 14.65 -24.99
N LEU A 873 -2.85 13.93 -26.11
CA LEU A 873 -2.66 12.48 -26.17
C LEU A 873 -1.20 12.08 -25.88
N TYR A 874 -0.22 12.86 -26.32
CA TYR A 874 1.21 12.58 -26.07
C TYR A 874 1.55 12.56 -24.59
N GLY A 875 1.23 13.62 -23.84
CA GLY A 875 1.49 13.67 -22.40
C GLY A 875 0.78 12.54 -21.67
N ARG A 876 -0.52 12.36 -21.97
CA ARG A 876 -1.33 11.33 -21.31
C ARG A 876 -0.90 9.90 -21.65
N ALA A 877 -0.42 9.65 -22.87
CA ALA A 877 0.11 8.35 -23.26
C ALA A 877 1.38 8.00 -22.48
N ILE A 878 2.27 8.97 -22.25
CA ILE A 878 3.46 8.73 -21.42
C ILE A 878 3.07 8.43 -19.97
N GLY A 879 2.13 9.18 -19.39
CA GLY A 879 1.67 8.86 -18.03
C GLY A 879 0.88 7.57 -17.94
N VAL A 880 0.16 7.16 -18.99
CA VAL A 880 -0.58 5.89 -18.96
C VAL A 880 0.36 4.70 -19.03
N SER A 881 1.58 4.85 -19.57
CA SER A 881 2.65 3.85 -19.41
C SER A 881 2.87 3.49 -17.94
N ALA A 882 2.89 4.50 -17.06
CA ALA A 882 3.03 4.29 -15.62
C ALA A 882 1.81 3.60 -14.99
N GLU A 883 0.60 3.96 -15.42
CA GLU A 883 -0.65 3.36 -14.91
C GLU A 883 -0.79 1.88 -15.33
N ILE A 884 -0.43 1.55 -16.57
CA ILE A 884 -0.42 0.18 -17.09
C ILE A 884 0.62 -0.65 -16.34
N SER A 885 1.83 -0.10 -16.19
CA SER A 885 2.94 -0.75 -15.48
C SER A 885 2.61 -1.01 -14.00
N ASP A 886 2.12 0.01 -13.28
CA ASP A 886 1.75 -0.11 -11.86
C ASP A 886 0.62 -1.11 -11.62
N HIS A 887 -0.39 -1.17 -12.51
CA HIS A 887 -1.45 -2.17 -12.40
C HIS A 887 -0.88 -3.58 -12.62
N ARG A 888 -0.10 -3.80 -13.69
CA ARG A 888 0.49 -5.12 -13.98
C ARG A 888 1.34 -5.62 -12.83
N ASP A 889 2.14 -4.75 -12.21
CA ASP A 889 2.98 -5.05 -11.04
C ASP A 889 2.16 -5.45 -9.81
N ARG A 890 0.97 -4.87 -9.63
CA ARG A 890 0.05 -5.15 -8.51
C ARG A 890 -0.97 -6.23 -8.80
N GLY A 891 -0.91 -6.84 -9.98
CA GLY A 891 -1.76 -7.96 -10.37
C GLY A 891 -2.53 -7.68 -11.66
N GLN A 892 -2.48 -8.64 -12.59
CA GLN A 892 -3.25 -8.58 -13.83
C GLN A 892 -4.72 -8.95 -13.57
N ASP A 893 -4.99 -10.00 -12.77
CA ASP A 893 -6.36 -10.50 -12.58
C ASP A 893 -7.10 -9.78 -11.45
N MET A 894 -7.37 -8.50 -11.64
CA MET A 894 -8.03 -7.68 -10.62
C MET A 894 -9.48 -7.39 -11.00
N ASP A 895 -10.37 -7.46 -10.01
CA ASP A 895 -11.76 -7.07 -10.22
C ASP A 895 -11.89 -5.54 -10.32
N CYS A 896 -12.01 -5.07 -11.55
CA CYS A 896 -12.30 -3.67 -11.88
C CYS A 896 -13.80 -3.39 -12.08
N ARG A 897 -14.68 -4.36 -11.84
CA ARG A 897 -16.14 -4.16 -11.98
C ARG A 897 -16.67 -3.22 -10.93
N THR A 898 -17.76 -2.53 -11.29
CA THR A 898 -18.53 -1.73 -10.34
C THR A 898 -19.24 -2.63 -9.34
N PRO A 899 -19.00 -2.48 -8.01
CA PRO A 899 -19.74 -3.17 -6.99
C PRO A 899 -21.23 -2.99 -7.22
N GLN A 900 -22.00 -4.06 -7.02
CA GLN A 900 -23.45 -4.01 -7.21
C GLN A 900 -24.12 -2.88 -6.40
N LYS A 901 -23.61 -2.59 -5.20
CA LYS A 901 -24.08 -1.49 -4.34
C LYS A 901 -23.90 -0.09 -4.91
N GLU A 902 -23.01 0.09 -5.90
CA GLU A 902 -22.79 1.36 -6.62
C GLU A 902 -23.62 1.44 -7.92
N LEU A 903 -24.32 0.36 -8.28
CA LEU A 903 -25.18 0.30 -9.46
C LEU A 903 -26.63 0.55 -9.07
N SER A 904 -27.33 1.39 -9.83
CA SER A 904 -28.77 1.59 -9.75
C SER A 904 -29.43 1.07 -11.02
N TYR A 905 -30.42 0.20 -10.89
CA TYR A 905 -31.29 -0.16 -12.00
C TYR A 905 -32.25 1.01 -12.25
N VAL A 906 -32.26 1.55 -13.47
CA VAL A 906 -33.22 2.57 -13.89
C VAL A 906 -34.32 1.84 -14.66
N LEU A 907 -35.53 1.84 -14.08
CA LEU A 907 -36.74 1.30 -14.69
C LEU A 907 -37.25 2.18 -15.82
#